data_AF-A0AA40G9P0-F1
#
_entry.id   AF-A0AA40G9P0-F1
#
_cell.length_a   1.000
_cell.length_b   1.000
_cell.length_c   1.000
_cell.angle_alpha   90.00
_cell.angle_beta   90.00
_cell.angle_gamma   90.00
#
_symmetry.space_group_name_H-M   'P 1'
#
loop_
_entity.id
_entity.type
_entity.pdbx_description
1 polymer ?
#
loop_
_entity_poly.entity_id
_entity_poly.type
_entity_poly.pdbx_seq_one_letter_code
_entity_poly.pdbx_strand_id
1 'polypeptide(L)'
;MTAISCKIIFICLLLSVEQFTYSSQFGFVDVKDLIKFGNEVIMYAFESWDLIRPKDSEYDNSLPFIHRMEKELKNRISKVSQQIGTFEEHMDIHLDTITNQILTQIPLQERLDEKLRIIEQYVGQISDLYNDFHLYSKTPDKYERYTLEDFAKTCVSSRSGALPDLLKSIHRLFVPSPDEILNRSILILLANQMQEAASQICNENQSLQQLLYNLYTTVTLSEIKGYSMIQFSYRLLRLYNPGTNFTEEMKTVQEQYEERTRETLRAVKTAMAFSPRQLWRCDARLHKLDNTYTKLTQLFQGYIVNEVDLNSEATCRENCAYYEYSKVNGCFKNLFCSQQRKCNGKVLKCEYIDSDMWICPSKSNDRRYDYIEYENGMTFGQKNTCNKTVTKVDSWWRWLFWHCSYCFCYCDDNTINSDRYFSLRKVESDTANNKVVTGIRFRKVNQIIHMQIQEGELLPRGYIDQSTVHWKPIEEFSILDRNVKNGIDYHTLSWEKRGLDLDDLVHDDDYLLTGVKFRMVGPRLNLEVKMTAFNFTTGKLIKPLEKSLWISHDNTDRTELKLENPDIPIRTPLLALPDSKPQQYLNFAPSDRKKDAAQNTIPFLDIQSVESNPPVPIAGAGIFHKGRSASGGYVAMRLITYDFSKHLQVDLSPTDTVIDAPNEIRAI
;
A
#
# COMPACT_ATOMS: atom_id res chain seq x y z
N MET A 1 -44.66 66.48 24.38
CA MET A 1 -44.33 65.13 24.89
C MET A 1 -44.70 64.13 23.82
N THR A 2 -43.80 64.00 22.84
CA THR A 2 -42.67 63.04 22.81
C THR A 2 -43.08 61.79 22.04
N ALA A 3 -43.00 61.95 20.72
CA ALA A 3 -42.77 60.87 19.78
C ALA A 3 -41.49 60.13 20.20
N ILE A 4 -41.64 59.00 20.87
CA ILE A 4 -40.56 58.04 21.08
C ILE A 4 -40.63 57.08 19.89
N SER A 5 -39.65 57.30 19.04
CA SER A 5 -39.46 56.80 17.69
C SER A 5 -39.37 55.27 17.62
N CYS A 6 -40.14 54.69 16.68
CA CYS A 6 -40.02 53.33 16.14
C CYS A 6 -38.60 52.95 15.65
N LYS A 7 -37.61 53.85 15.69
CA LYS A 7 -36.21 53.53 15.40
C LYS A 7 -35.53 52.64 16.44
N ILE A 8 -36.02 52.55 17.69
CA ILE A 8 -35.36 51.76 18.74
C ILE A 8 -35.69 50.25 18.62
N ILE A 9 -36.89 49.89 18.17
CA ILE A 9 -37.27 48.47 18.00
C ILE A 9 -36.64 47.87 16.73
N PHE A 10 -36.40 48.68 15.69
CA PHE A 10 -35.73 48.21 14.48
C PHE A 10 -34.20 48.10 14.65
N ILE A 11 -33.58 48.88 15.56
CA ILE A 11 -32.14 48.78 15.87
C ILE A 11 -31.85 47.59 16.79
N CYS A 12 -32.77 47.19 17.67
CA CYS A 12 -32.61 45.97 18.46
C CYS A 12 -32.79 44.66 17.66
N LEU A 13 -33.45 44.71 16.50
CA LEU A 13 -33.60 43.56 15.59
C LEU A 13 -32.45 43.46 14.55
N LEU A 14 -31.70 44.54 14.32
CA LEU A 14 -30.53 44.55 13.44
C LEU A 14 -29.20 44.28 14.18
N LEU A 15 -29.16 44.42 15.51
CA LEU A 15 -27.97 44.12 16.33
C LEU A 15 -27.91 42.68 16.88
N SER A 16 -28.86 41.82 16.53
CA SER A 16 -28.85 40.38 16.85
C SER A 16 -28.57 39.48 15.65
N VAL A 17 -28.14 40.04 14.51
CA VAL A 17 -27.79 39.29 13.28
C VAL A 17 -26.35 39.59 12.86
N GLU A 18 -25.41 39.48 13.81
CA GLU A 18 -24.02 39.10 13.54
C GLU A 18 -23.52 38.20 14.69
N GLN A 19 -24.33 37.21 15.06
CA GLN A 19 -23.72 35.99 15.57
C GLN A 19 -23.08 35.35 14.36
N PHE A 20 -21.75 35.40 14.30
CA PHE A 20 -20.95 34.44 13.54
C PHE A 20 -21.38 33.04 13.98
N THR A 21 -22.43 32.50 13.36
CA THR A 21 -22.69 31.07 13.33
C THR A 21 -21.68 30.49 12.36
N TYR A 22 -20.41 30.41 12.80
CA TYR A 22 -19.63 29.24 12.48
C TYR A 22 -20.35 28.10 13.18
N SER A 23 -21.31 27.49 12.48
CA SER A 23 -21.63 26.09 12.78
C SER A 23 -20.30 25.37 12.71
N SER A 24 -19.79 24.96 13.87
CA SER A 24 -18.66 24.05 13.98
C SER A 24 -19.10 22.74 13.34
N GLN A 25 -18.97 22.70 12.01
CA GLN A 25 -19.02 21.48 11.24
C GLN A 25 -17.80 20.70 11.70
N PHE A 26 -18.03 19.64 12.45
CA PHE A 26 -17.01 18.65 12.83
C PHE A 26 -16.36 18.16 11.54
N GLY A 27 -15.19 18.72 11.22
CA GLY A 27 -14.46 18.49 9.98
C GLY A 27 -13.13 17.83 10.30
N PHE A 28 -12.92 16.65 9.73
CA PHE A 28 -11.63 15.97 9.75
C PHE A 28 -10.60 16.75 8.93
N VAL A 29 -9.35 16.63 9.35
CA VAL A 29 -8.26 17.56 9.09
C VAL A 29 -7.40 17.08 7.91
N ASP A 30 -7.06 17.99 7.01
CA ASP A 30 -6.06 17.78 5.94
C ASP A 30 -4.84 18.68 6.16
N VAL A 31 -3.68 18.29 5.64
CA VAL A 31 -2.47 19.13 5.57
C VAL A 31 -2.76 20.47 4.89
N LYS A 32 -3.61 20.48 3.86
CA LYS A 32 -4.06 21.73 3.24
C LYS A 32 -4.82 22.63 4.22
N ASP A 33 -5.70 22.06 5.03
CA ASP A 33 -6.46 22.81 6.04
C ASP A 33 -5.54 23.27 7.18
N LEU A 34 -4.54 22.47 7.52
CA LEU A 34 -3.51 22.79 8.50
C LEU A 34 -2.63 23.98 8.04
N ILE A 35 -2.15 23.96 6.79
CA ILE A 35 -1.40 25.08 6.20
C ILE A 35 -2.29 26.30 6.06
N LYS A 36 -3.54 26.15 5.60
CA LYS A 36 -4.51 27.25 5.52
C LYS A 36 -4.79 27.85 6.89
N PHE A 37 -4.93 27.03 7.93
CA PHE A 37 -5.05 27.48 9.31
C PHE A 37 -3.81 28.26 9.76
N GLY A 38 -2.61 27.77 9.45
CA GLY A 38 -1.35 28.48 9.64
C GLY A 38 -1.31 29.85 8.97
N ASN A 39 -1.70 29.92 7.70
CA ASN A 39 -1.62 31.13 6.88
C ASN A 39 -2.75 32.13 7.13
N GLU A 40 -3.97 31.69 7.42
CA GLU A 40 -5.12 32.59 7.57
C GLU A 40 -5.43 32.81 9.05
N VAL A 41 -5.71 31.75 9.79
CA VAL A 41 -6.29 31.87 11.13
C VAL A 41 -5.27 32.40 12.13
N ILE A 42 -4.03 31.91 12.06
CA ILE A 42 -2.97 32.38 12.95
C ILE A 42 -2.53 33.80 12.56
N MET A 43 -2.39 34.09 11.27
CA MET A 43 -2.06 35.43 10.78
C MET A 43 -3.11 36.46 11.19
N TYR A 44 -4.40 36.23 10.91
CA TYR A 44 -5.46 37.16 11.27
C TYR A 44 -5.62 37.31 12.80
N ALA A 45 -5.46 36.23 13.57
CA ALA A 45 -5.53 36.30 15.03
C ALA A 45 -4.49 37.26 15.61
N PHE A 46 -3.36 37.39 14.93
CA PHE A 46 -2.19 38.13 15.35
C PHE A 46 -2.07 39.52 14.70
N GLU A 47 -2.46 39.71 13.44
CA GLU A 47 -2.50 41.02 12.74
C GLU A 47 -3.61 41.93 13.29
N SER A 48 -4.79 41.38 13.61
CA SER A 48 -5.89 42.18 14.16
C SER A 48 -5.60 42.78 15.55
N TRP A 49 -4.51 42.34 16.19
CA TRP A 49 -4.00 42.95 17.43
C TRP A 49 -3.44 44.36 17.20
N ASP A 50 -2.78 44.59 16.06
CA ASP A 50 -2.17 45.90 15.77
C ASP A 50 -3.23 47.00 15.58
N LEU A 51 -4.49 46.62 15.27
CA LEU A 51 -5.65 47.51 15.19
C LEU A 51 -6.22 47.91 16.56
N ILE A 52 -5.87 47.22 17.64
CA ILE A 52 -6.42 47.46 18.99
C ILE A 52 -5.62 48.53 19.75
N ARG A 53 -4.56 49.09 19.15
CA ARG A 53 -3.83 50.23 19.73
C ARG A 53 -4.42 51.59 19.29
N PRO A 54 -4.88 52.44 20.21
CA PRO A 54 -5.07 53.86 19.94
C PRO A 54 -3.74 54.52 19.55
N LYS A 55 -3.80 55.50 18.65
CA LYS A 55 -2.65 56.17 18.02
C LYS A 55 -1.99 57.26 18.88
N ASP A 56 -2.42 57.47 20.13
CA ASP A 56 -1.97 58.62 20.92
C ASP A 56 -0.76 58.33 21.81
N SER A 57 0.13 59.32 21.91
CA SER A 57 1.44 59.28 22.58
C SER A 57 1.41 59.45 24.10
N GLU A 58 0.23 59.56 24.71
CA GLU A 58 0.04 59.55 26.16
C GLU A 58 -0.67 58.25 26.55
N TYR A 59 0.08 57.14 26.60
CA TYR A 59 -0.49 55.87 27.00
C TYR A 59 -0.31 55.63 28.50
N ASP A 60 -1.43 55.63 29.21
CA ASP A 60 -1.55 55.29 30.63
C ASP A 60 -1.13 53.82 30.84
N ASN A 61 0.05 53.61 31.44
CA ASN A 61 0.60 52.32 31.87
C ASN A 61 -0.17 51.74 33.07
N SER A 62 -1.49 51.93 33.13
CA SER A 62 -2.28 51.49 34.26
C SER A 62 -2.41 49.95 34.23
N LEU A 63 -2.10 49.32 35.37
CA LEU A 63 -2.21 47.88 35.61
C LEU A 63 -3.51 47.24 35.05
N PRO A 64 -4.70 47.90 35.17
CA PRO A 64 -5.95 47.38 34.64
C PRO A 64 -5.99 47.25 33.10
N PHE A 65 -5.33 48.15 32.37
CA PHE A 65 -5.26 48.08 30.90
C PHE A 65 -4.40 46.91 30.46
N ILE A 66 -3.21 46.74 31.07
CA ILE A 66 -2.32 45.61 30.79
C ILE A 66 -3.03 44.28 31.05
N HIS A 67 -3.73 44.18 32.19
CA HIS A 67 -4.46 42.96 32.54
C HIS A 67 -5.62 42.65 31.58
N ARG A 68 -6.36 43.68 31.10
CA ARG A 68 -7.40 43.50 30.09
C ARG A 68 -6.83 43.02 28.75
N MET A 69 -5.75 43.65 28.28
CA MET A 69 -5.10 43.26 27.02
C MET A 69 -4.49 41.86 27.13
N GLU A 70 -3.85 41.54 28.25
CA GLU A 70 -3.32 40.20 28.50
C GLU A 70 -4.42 39.13 28.44
N LYS A 71 -5.59 39.41 29.05
CA LYS A 71 -6.76 38.51 28.99
C LYS A 71 -7.28 38.31 27.57
N GLU A 72 -7.31 39.36 26.75
CA GLU A 72 -7.70 39.24 25.34
C GLU A 72 -6.71 38.38 24.54
N LEU A 73 -5.40 38.52 24.82
CA LEU A 73 -4.33 37.76 24.17
C LEU A 73 -4.50 36.28 24.46
N LYS A 74 -4.67 35.95 25.74
CA LYS A 74 -4.88 34.58 26.20
C LYS A 74 -6.15 33.95 25.61
N ASN A 75 -7.25 34.69 25.51
CA ASN A 75 -8.49 34.19 24.90
C ASN A 75 -8.31 33.82 23.41
N ARG A 76 -7.60 34.64 22.64
CA ARG A 76 -7.33 34.37 21.23
C ARG A 76 -6.46 33.11 21.06
N ILE A 77 -5.44 32.96 21.91
CA ILE A 77 -4.60 31.76 21.92
C ILE A 77 -5.42 30.53 22.27
N SER A 78 -6.27 30.61 23.31
CA SER A 78 -7.08 29.45 23.70
C SER A 78 -7.94 28.95 22.54
N LYS A 79 -8.40 29.84 21.65
CA LYS A 79 -9.11 29.48 20.43
C LYS A 79 -8.19 28.80 19.40
N VAL A 80 -7.02 29.38 19.13
CA VAL A 80 -6.01 28.80 18.22
C VAL A 80 -5.53 27.44 18.72
N SER A 81 -5.25 27.31 20.01
CA SER A 81 -4.81 26.06 20.63
C SER A 81 -5.91 25.00 20.69
N GLN A 82 -7.18 25.38 20.85
CA GLN A 82 -8.27 24.43 20.71
C GLN A 82 -8.32 23.84 19.29
N GLN A 83 -8.10 24.66 18.27
CA GLN A 83 -8.03 24.19 16.87
C GLN A 83 -6.79 23.31 16.62
N ILE A 84 -5.62 23.67 17.16
CA ILE A 84 -4.42 22.81 17.12
C ILE A 84 -4.66 21.47 17.84
N GLY A 85 -5.29 21.48 19.01
CA GLY A 85 -5.62 20.25 19.73
C GLY A 85 -6.58 19.35 18.94
N THR A 86 -7.55 19.93 18.20
CA THR A 86 -8.36 19.13 17.27
C THR A 86 -7.52 18.57 16.13
N PHE A 87 -6.54 19.32 15.60
CA PHE A 87 -5.62 18.80 14.58
C PHE A 87 -4.80 17.59 15.09
N GLU A 88 -4.34 17.65 16.34
CA GLU A 88 -3.59 16.56 16.98
C GLU A 88 -4.41 15.30 17.22
N GLU A 89 -5.63 15.44 17.76
CA GLU A 89 -6.51 14.31 18.05
C GLU A 89 -6.88 13.52 16.79
N HIS A 90 -7.01 14.21 15.64
CA HIS A 90 -7.33 13.56 14.37
C HIS A 90 -6.11 12.98 13.63
N MET A 91 -4.88 13.38 14.01
CA MET A 91 -3.68 12.87 13.35
C MET A 91 -3.33 11.44 13.77
N ASP A 92 -3.75 10.97 14.95
CA ASP A 92 -3.68 9.61 15.55
C ASP A 92 -2.39 8.77 15.31
N ILE A 93 -1.36 9.37 14.72
CA ILE A 93 -0.09 8.79 14.32
C ILE A 93 0.98 9.67 14.95
N HIS A 94 1.45 9.27 16.13
CA HIS A 94 2.58 9.92 16.78
C HIS A 94 3.86 9.67 15.97
N LEU A 95 4.74 10.68 15.89
CA LEU A 95 6.01 10.58 15.19
C LEU A 95 6.81 9.34 15.63
N ASP A 96 6.75 8.98 16.91
CA ASP A 96 7.37 7.78 17.48
C ASP A 96 6.92 6.50 16.76
N THR A 97 5.66 6.43 16.32
CA THR A 97 5.13 5.30 15.55
C THR A 97 5.73 5.25 14.15
N ILE A 98 5.82 6.42 13.49
CA ILE A 98 6.42 6.57 12.16
C ILE A 98 7.91 6.22 12.22
N THR A 99 8.62 6.77 13.21
CA THR A 99 10.03 6.51 13.44
C THR A 99 10.25 5.03 13.73
N ASN A 100 9.51 4.42 14.65
CA ASN A 100 9.64 2.98 14.94
C ASN A 100 9.34 2.10 13.73
N GLN A 101 8.33 2.43 12.93
CA GLN A 101 8.02 1.74 11.68
C GLN A 101 9.23 1.81 10.73
N ILE A 102 9.69 3.01 10.42
CA ILE A 102 10.86 3.21 9.54
C ILE A 102 12.08 2.46 10.11
N LEU A 103 12.38 2.62 11.40
CA LEU A 103 13.52 2.03 12.12
C LEU A 103 13.54 0.50 12.12
N THR A 104 12.37 -0.15 12.12
CA THR A 104 12.28 -1.61 12.22
C THR A 104 12.09 -2.30 10.87
N GLN A 105 11.59 -1.58 9.87
CA GLN A 105 11.09 -2.15 8.63
C GLN A 105 12.04 -1.94 7.44
N ILE A 106 12.89 -0.92 7.51
CA ILE A 106 13.89 -0.67 6.48
C ILE A 106 15.27 -1.03 7.06
N PRO A 107 16.16 -1.73 6.34
CA PRO A 107 17.55 -1.95 6.78
C PRO A 107 18.31 -0.61 6.73
N LEU A 108 18.06 0.27 7.70
CA LEU A 108 18.48 1.67 7.72
C LEU A 108 19.99 1.85 7.72
N GLN A 109 20.41 2.80 6.89
CA GLN A 109 21.72 3.39 6.98
C GLN A 109 21.76 4.23 8.26
N GLU A 110 22.82 4.08 9.07
CA GLU A 110 23.03 4.77 10.35
C GLU A 110 22.72 6.28 10.30
N ARG A 111 22.96 6.92 9.15
CA ARG A 111 22.69 8.35 8.90
C ARG A 111 21.21 8.72 8.84
N LEU A 112 20.35 7.83 8.34
CA LEU A 112 18.90 8.08 8.30
C LEU A 112 18.31 7.91 9.71
N ASP A 113 18.76 6.91 10.46
CA ASP A 113 18.38 6.70 11.88
C ASP A 113 18.68 7.93 12.72
N GLU A 114 19.91 8.43 12.60
CA GLU A 114 20.36 9.61 13.33
C GLU A 114 19.46 10.81 13.04
N LYS A 115 19.18 11.08 11.75
CA LYS A 115 18.36 12.23 11.35
C LYS A 115 16.89 12.10 11.77
N LEU A 116 16.31 10.91 11.73
CA LEU A 116 14.94 10.68 12.21
C LEU A 116 14.82 10.89 13.72
N ARG A 117 15.80 10.42 14.50
CA ARG A 117 15.87 10.67 15.96
C ARG A 117 16.04 12.14 16.28
N ILE A 118 16.83 12.87 15.48
CA ILE A 118 16.99 14.32 15.64
C ILE A 118 15.66 15.05 15.41
N ILE A 119 14.89 14.67 14.37
CA ILE A 119 13.53 15.23 14.17
C ILE A 119 12.65 14.95 15.37
N GLU A 120 12.61 13.71 15.83
CA GLU A 120 11.79 13.30 16.98
C GLU A 120 12.11 14.14 18.21
N GLN A 121 13.40 14.33 18.50
CA GLN A 121 13.85 15.18 19.58
C GLN A 121 13.39 16.65 19.42
N TYR A 122 13.50 17.23 18.23
CA TYR A 122 13.10 18.63 18.01
C TYR A 122 11.58 18.81 18.06
N VAL A 123 10.83 17.90 17.46
CA VAL A 123 9.36 17.87 17.51
C VAL A 123 8.86 17.71 18.94
N GLY A 124 9.51 16.85 19.74
CA GLY A 124 9.24 16.67 21.16
C GLY A 124 9.45 17.96 21.95
N GLN A 125 10.61 18.61 21.80
CA GLN A 125 10.90 19.88 22.48
C GLN A 125 9.92 21.00 22.13
N ILE A 126 9.52 21.11 20.86
CA ILE A 126 8.49 22.08 20.44
C ILE A 126 7.15 21.75 21.10
N SER A 127 6.80 20.47 21.21
CA SER A 127 5.55 20.03 21.84
C SER A 127 5.55 20.29 23.35
N ASP A 128 6.67 20.09 24.03
CA ASP A 128 6.82 20.42 25.46
C ASP A 128 6.63 21.93 25.70
N LEU A 129 7.31 22.77 24.91
CA LEU A 129 7.13 24.23 24.97
C LEU A 129 5.67 24.63 24.67
N TYR A 130 5.03 23.93 23.73
CA TYR A 130 3.65 24.18 23.36
C TYR A 130 2.66 23.78 24.46
N ASN A 131 2.95 22.74 25.23
CA ASN A 131 2.16 22.34 26.38
C ASN A 131 2.19 23.42 27.48
N ASP A 132 3.38 23.96 27.76
CA ASP A 132 3.55 25.10 28.68
C ASP A 132 2.80 26.33 28.16
N PHE A 133 2.95 26.66 26.87
CA PHE A 133 2.23 27.74 26.21
C PHE A 133 0.71 27.62 26.37
N HIS A 134 0.17 26.44 26.09
CA HIS A 134 -1.25 26.14 26.20
C HIS A 134 -1.73 26.24 27.66
N LEU A 135 -0.94 25.75 28.62
CA LEU A 135 -1.23 25.87 30.06
C LEU A 135 -1.30 27.35 30.50
N TYR A 136 -0.32 28.17 30.10
CA TYR A 136 -0.29 29.59 30.41
C TYR A 136 -1.46 30.36 29.78
N SER A 137 -1.93 29.93 28.61
CA SER A 137 -3.10 30.53 27.96
C SER A 137 -4.43 30.23 28.66
N LYS A 138 -4.58 29.05 29.29
CA LYS A 138 -5.84 28.58 29.88
C LYS A 138 -6.14 29.11 31.27
N THR A 139 -5.14 29.56 32.03
CA THR A 139 -5.34 30.09 33.39
C THR A 139 -4.81 31.52 33.51
N PRO A 140 -5.62 32.53 33.12
CA PRO A 140 -5.16 33.92 33.00
C PRO A 140 -4.62 34.54 34.28
N ASP A 141 -5.19 34.16 35.42
CA ASP A 141 -4.99 34.85 36.71
C ASP A 141 -4.02 34.09 37.64
N LYS A 142 -3.43 32.98 37.19
CA LYS A 142 -2.67 32.05 38.04
C LYS A 142 -1.15 32.24 37.98
N TYR A 143 -0.63 32.81 36.90
CA TYR A 143 0.80 32.91 36.65
C TYR A 143 1.30 34.34 36.81
N GLU A 144 2.43 34.47 37.50
CA GLU A 144 3.10 35.76 37.69
C GLU A 144 3.64 36.29 36.37
N ARG A 145 3.68 37.63 36.25
CA ARG A 145 4.25 38.30 35.08
C ARG A 145 5.66 37.81 34.76
N TYR A 146 6.48 37.58 35.79
CA TYR A 146 7.85 37.07 35.63
C TYR A 146 7.89 35.77 34.83
N THR A 147 7.03 34.80 35.16
CA THR A 147 6.94 33.50 34.48
C THR A 147 6.57 33.66 33.00
N LEU A 148 5.58 34.52 32.73
CA LEU A 148 5.10 34.77 31.36
C LEU A 148 6.15 35.50 30.52
N GLU A 149 6.87 36.45 31.12
CA GLU A 149 7.95 37.19 30.45
C GLU A 149 9.17 36.30 30.18
N ASP A 150 9.52 35.41 31.11
CA ASP A 150 10.61 34.44 30.94
C ASP A 150 10.30 33.41 29.84
N PHE A 151 9.09 32.87 29.84
CA PHE A 151 8.61 32.01 28.74
C PHE A 151 8.70 32.73 27.39
N ALA A 152 8.25 33.98 27.32
CA ALA A 152 8.30 34.75 26.09
C ALA A 152 9.73 35.01 25.60
N LYS A 153 10.64 35.36 26.51
CA LYS A 153 12.08 35.52 26.19
C LYS A 153 12.68 34.22 25.68
N THR A 154 12.29 33.08 26.24
CA THR A 154 12.74 31.75 25.81
C THR A 154 12.30 31.44 24.38
N CYS A 155 11.04 31.71 24.04
CA CYS A 155 10.48 31.44 22.70
C CYS A 155 11.06 32.31 21.58
N VAL A 156 11.53 33.52 21.88
CA VAL A 156 12.11 34.45 20.88
C VAL A 156 13.65 34.51 20.93
N SER A 157 14.26 33.69 21.78
CA SER A 157 15.70 33.67 21.98
C SER A 157 16.44 33.27 20.71
N SER A 158 17.55 33.95 20.40
CA SER A 158 18.46 33.61 19.30
C SER A 158 19.53 32.58 19.69
N ARG A 159 19.45 32.00 20.90
CA ARG A 159 20.39 30.98 21.38
C ARG A 159 20.18 29.66 20.64
N SER A 160 21.26 28.90 20.47
CA SER A 160 21.15 27.54 19.93
C SER A 160 20.28 26.66 20.84
N GLY A 161 19.44 25.83 20.23
CA GLY A 161 18.44 25.01 20.91
C GLY A 161 17.17 25.76 21.35
N ALA A 162 17.07 27.07 21.14
CA ALA A 162 15.82 27.81 21.34
C ALA A 162 14.82 27.54 20.22
N LEU A 163 13.55 27.86 20.44
CA LEU A 163 12.46 27.57 19.50
C LEU A 163 12.74 27.99 18.03
N PRO A 164 13.26 29.20 17.73
CA PRO A 164 13.57 29.57 16.35
C PRO A 164 14.67 28.71 15.72
N ASP A 165 15.64 28.25 16.51
CA ASP A 165 16.72 27.36 16.05
C ASP A 165 16.20 25.93 15.81
N LEU A 166 15.27 25.45 16.66
CA LEU A 166 14.61 24.15 16.47
C LEU A 166 13.83 24.10 15.15
N LEU A 167 13.03 25.13 14.85
CA LEU A 167 12.27 25.22 13.59
C LEU A 167 13.20 25.25 12.36
N LYS A 168 14.26 26.07 12.42
CA LYS A 168 15.28 26.11 11.35
C LYS A 168 15.99 24.78 11.18
N SER A 169 16.28 24.09 12.29
CA SER A 169 16.98 22.80 12.27
C SER A 169 16.10 21.70 11.68
N ILE A 170 14.81 21.65 12.03
CA ILE A 170 13.85 20.74 11.38
C ILE A 170 13.81 21.00 9.87
N HIS A 171 13.67 22.26 9.45
CA HIS A 171 13.64 22.60 8.03
C HIS A 171 14.89 22.17 7.27
N ARG A 172 16.10 22.41 7.83
CA ARG A 172 17.38 21.97 7.23
C ARG A 172 17.49 20.46 7.05
N LEU A 173 16.75 19.66 7.82
CA LEU A 173 16.72 18.20 7.66
C LEU A 173 15.92 17.76 6.42
N PHE A 174 14.97 18.56 5.96
CA PHE A 174 14.18 18.31 4.74
C PHE A 174 14.75 19.03 3.52
N VAL A 175 15.24 20.24 3.73
CA VAL A 175 15.78 21.13 2.70
C VAL A 175 17.17 21.62 3.15
N PRO A 176 18.24 20.84 2.89
CA PRO A 176 19.61 21.22 3.22
C PRO A 176 20.02 22.47 2.44
N SER A 177 20.88 23.28 3.04
CA SER A 177 21.47 24.44 2.34
C SER A 177 22.28 23.98 1.12
N PRO A 178 22.31 24.75 0.02
CA PRO A 178 23.20 24.49 -1.12
C PRO A 178 24.68 24.34 -0.72
N ASP A 179 25.09 25.01 0.36
CA ASP A 179 26.45 24.96 0.90
C ASP A 179 26.75 23.64 1.65
N GLU A 180 25.72 22.89 2.04
CA GLU A 180 25.83 21.59 2.72
C GLU A 180 25.81 20.43 1.71
N ILE A 181 26.70 20.46 0.71
CA ILE A 181 26.79 19.51 -0.41
C ILE A 181 26.83 18.03 0.05
N LEU A 182 27.38 17.77 1.24
CA LEU A 182 27.52 16.42 1.81
C LEU A 182 26.29 15.97 2.64
N ASN A 183 25.41 16.90 3.03
CA ASN A 183 24.30 16.64 3.93
C ASN A 183 23.03 16.36 3.12
N ARG A 184 22.73 15.07 2.89
CA ARG A 184 21.50 14.67 2.19
C ARG A 184 20.29 14.93 3.08
N SER A 185 19.20 15.39 2.48
CA SER A 185 17.92 15.52 3.18
C SER A 185 17.38 14.15 3.60
N ILE A 186 16.57 14.12 4.65
CA ILE A 186 15.85 12.90 5.07
C ILE A 186 14.98 12.38 3.92
N LEU A 187 14.38 13.26 3.14
CA LEU A 187 13.58 12.89 1.98
C LEU A 187 14.40 12.13 0.93
N ILE A 188 15.62 12.61 0.63
CA ILE A 188 16.53 11.96 -0.31
C ILE A 188 17.07 10.65 0.26
N LEU A 189 17.39 10.59 1.55
CA LEU A 189 17.85 9.38 2.20
C LEU A 189 16.77 8.30 2.21
N LEU A 190 15.53 8.65 2.59
CA LEU A 190 14.37 7.77 2.53
C LEU A 190 14.10 7.30 1.10
N ALA A 191 14.09 8.21 0.13
CA ALA A 191 13.83 7.87 -1.27
C ALA A 191 14.88 6.91 -1.83
N ASN A 192 16.19 7.20 -1.64
CA ASN A 192 17.26 6.33 -2.12
C ASN A 192 17.18 4.95 -1.48
N GLN A 193 17.05 4.91 -0.15
CA GLN A 193 17.10 3.65 0.56
C GLN A 193 15.91 2.76 0.20
N MET A 194 14.75 3.37 0.00
CA MET A 194 13.55 2.62 -0.38
C MET A 194 13.50 2.29 -1.86
N GLN A 195 14.18 3.03 -2.73
CA GLN A 195 14.40 2.62 -4.10
C GLN A 195 15.37 1.42 -4.19
N GLU A 196 16.45 1.45 -3.42
CA GLU A 196 17.41 0.35 -3.31
C GLU A 196 16.77 -0.91 -2.70
N ALA A 197 15.86 -0.73 -1.73
CA ALA A 197 15.17 -1.82 -1.04
C ALA A 197 13.74 -2.08 -1.54
N ALA A 198 13.25 -1.43 -2.61
CA ALA A 198 11.83 -1.49 -3.02
C ALA A 198 11.30 -2.91 -3.24
N SER A 199 12.15 -3.79 -3.76
CA SER A 199 11.84 -5.20 -4.00
C SER A 199 11.87 -6.07 -2.73
N GLN A 200 12.45 -5.56 -1.64
CA GLN A 200 12.64 -6.23 -0.36
C GLN A 200 11.74 -5.66 0.75
N ILE A 201 11.23 -4.44 0.58
CA ILE A 201 10.27 -3.79 1.46
C ILE A 201 8.90 -4.43 1.21
N CYS A 202 8.50 -5.27 2.15
CA CYS A 202 7.24 -6.02 2.13
C CYS A 202 6.77 -6.24 3.57
N ASN A 203 5.48 -6.51 3.76
CA ASN A 203 4.83 -6.47 5.09
C ASN A 203 4.80 -5.08 5.75
N GLU A 204 4.97 -4.03 4.97
CA GLU A 204 4.68 -2.68 5.45
C GLU A 204 3.18 -2.53 5.66
N ASN A 205 2.82 -1.95 6.81
CA ASN A 205 1.46 -1.55 7.07
C ASN A 205 1.12 -0.21 6.39
N GLN A 206 2.13 0.53 5.91
CA GLN A 206 1.99 1.80 5.22
C GLN A 206 2.92 1.86 4.00
N SER A 207 2.47 2.48 2.92
CA SER A 207 3.32 2.71 1.74
C SER A 207 4.34 3.82 2.02
N LEU A 208 5.43 3.88 1.26
CA LEU A 208 6.43 4.95 1.43
C LEU A 208 5.79 6.33 1.30
N GLN A 209 4.96 6.49 0.29
CA GLN A 209 4.32 7.77 0.05
C GLN A 209 3.48 8.23 1.26
N GLN A 210 2.86 7.28 1.97
CA GLN A 210 2.12 7.57 3.21
C GLN A 210 3.04 7.93 4.36
N LEU A 211 4.18 7.25 4.51
CA LEU A 211 5.18 7.61 5.51
C LEU A 211 5.69 9.06 5.30
N LEU A 212 5.96 9.45 4.05
CA LEU A 212 6.35 10.83 3.72
C LEU A 212 5.24 11.83 4.01
N TYR A 213 4.00 11.49 3.67
CA TYR A 213 2.84 12.32 3.96
C TYR A 213 2.70 12.55 5.46
N ASN A 214 2.70 11.49 6.26
CA ASN A 214 2.56 11.55 7.72
C ASN A 214 3.71 12.35 8.36
N LEU A 215 4.94 12.12 7.92
CA LEU A 215 6.11 12.87 8.38
C LEU A 215 5.96 14.37 8.09
N TYR A 216 5.49 14.74 6.89
CA TYR A 216 5.25 16.13 6.52
C TYR A 216 4.13 16.78 7.34
N THR A 217 3.03 16.06 7.59
CA THR A 217 1.93 16.53 8.43
C THR A 217 2.43 16.89 9.83
N THR A 218 3.24 16.02 10.44
CA THR A 218 3.80 16.25 11.78
C THR A 218 4.73 17.45 11.82
N VAL A 219 5.62 17.59 10.84
CA VAL A 219 6.53 18.74 10.76
C VAL A 219 5.76 20.04 10.56
N THR A 220 4.73 20.04 9.70
CA THR A 220 3.88 21.21 9.47
C THR A 220 3.15 21.63 10.74
N LEU A 221 2.66 20.67 11.53
CA LEU A 221 2.01 20.95 12.80
C LEU A 221 2.99 21.55 13.82
N SER A 222 4.20 21.01 13.92
CA SER A 222 5.27 21.57 14.77
C SER A 222 5.65 22.99 14.35
N GLU A 223 5.73 23.24 13.04
CA GLU A 223 6.00 24.57 12.47
C GLU A 223 4.92 25.58 12.89
N ILE A 224 3.64 25.19 12.80
CA ILE A 224 2.49 25.99 13.21
C ILE A 224 2.49 26.30 14.71
N LYS A 225 2.78 25.30 15.56
CA LYS A 225 2.94 25.48 17.01
C LYS A 225 4.04 26.48 17.32
N GLY A 226 5.20 26.30 16.71
CA GLY A 226 6.36 27.16 16.91
C GLY A 226 6.11 28.59 16.46
N TYR A 227 5.55 28.77 15.26
CA TYR A 227 5.15 30.08 14.74
C TYR A 227 4.18 30.79 15.69
N SER A 228 3.16 30.08 16.17
CA SER A 228 2.16 30.62 17.09
C SER A 228 2.77 31.09 18.41
N MET A 229 3.69 30.30 18.97
CA MET A 229 4.39 30.65 20.21
C MET A 229 5.25 31.91 20.04
N ILE A 230 6.05 31.99 18.96
CA ILE A 230 6.92 33.15 18.70
C ILE A 230 6.10 34.44 18.52
N GLN A 231 5.04 34.40 17.71
CA GLN A 231 4.16 35.54 17.48
C GLN A 231 3.47 36.02 18.76
N PHE A 232 3.03 35.09 19.61
CA PHE A 232 2.49 35.45 20.91
C PHE A 232 3.55 36.09 21.81
N SER A 233 4.74 35.50 21.89
CA SER A 233 5.81 35.96 22.77
C SER A 233 6.25 37.39 22.46
N TYR A 234 6.39 37.77 21.18
CA TYR A 234 6.68 39.16 20.82
C TYR A 234 5.59 40.14 21.25
N ARG A 235 4.31 39.75 21.12
CA ARG A 235 3.18 40.59 21.57
C ARG A 235 3.13 40.74 23.09
N LEU A 236 3.40 39.66 23.81
CA LEU A 236 3.47 39.66 25.27
C LEU A 236 4.63 40.54 25.77
N LEU A 237 5.81 40.43 25.15
CA LEU A 237 6.97 41.28 25.47
C LEU A 237 6.69 42.76 25.18
N ARG A 238 6.01 43.07 24.07
CA ARG A 238 5.56 44.43 23.72
C ARG A 238 4.56 44.99 24.74
N LEU A 239 3.69 44.14 25.29
CA LEU A 239 2.71 44.51 26.31
C LEU A 239 3.38 44.80 27.66
N TYR A 240 4.36 43.99 28.05
CA TYR A 240 5.03 44.11 29.35
C TYR A 240 6.15 45.15 29.38
N ASN A 241 6.75 45.47 28.23
CA ASN A 241 7.87 46.42 28.14
C ASN A 241 7.50 47.64 27.29
N PRO A 242 6.79 48.64 27.86
CA PRO A 242 6.45 49.87 27.17
C PRO A 242 7.70 50.53 26.55
N GLY A 243 7.61 50.92 25.28
CA GLY A 243 8.74 51.49 24.52
C GLY A 243 9.48 50.50 23.63
N THR A 244 9.26 49.19 23.78
CA THR A 244 9.76 48.19 22.83
C THR A 244 8.81 48.05 21.62
N ASN A 245 9.40 47.87 20.44
CA ASN A 245 8.67 47.58 19.20
C ASN A 245 9.27 46.34 18.56
N PHE A 246 8.45 45.32 18.33
CA PHE A 246 8.84 44.04 17.74
C PHE A 246 8.19 43.80 16.37
N THR A 247 7.72 44.86 15.70
CA THR A 247 6.94 44.75 14.45
C THR A 247 7.76 44.13 13.32
N GLU A 248 9.02 44.53 13.18
CA GLU A 248 9.92 43.98 12.15
C GLU A 248 10.28 42.52 12.43
N GLU A 249 10.50 42.16 13.70
CA GLU A 249 10.76 40.78 14.11
C GLU A 249 9.55 39.89 13.84
N MET A 250 8.33 40.34 14.18
CA MET A 250 7.10 39.60 13.88
C MET A 250 6.91 39.40 12.37
N LYS A 251 7.20 40.44 11.56
CA LYS A 251 7.15 40.35 10.10
C LYS A 251 8.21 39.39 9.54
N THR A 252 9.43 39.46 10.05
CA THR A 252 10.53 38.56 9.66
C THR A 252 10.18 37.10 9.97
N VAL A 253 9.57 36.82 11.13
CA VAL A 253 9.15 35.47 11.51
C VAL A 253 8.05 34.94 10.60
N GLN A 254 7.12 35.80 10.18
CA GLN A 254 6.10 35.45 9.18
C GLN A 254 6.74 35.07 7.84
N GLU A 255 7.61 35.92 7.29
CA GLU A 255 8.28 35.65 6.01
C GLU A 255 9.06 34.33 6.07
N GLN A 256 9.77 34.08 7.17
CA GLN A 256 10.49 32.82 7.39
C GLN A 256 9.57 31.59 7.51
N TYR A 257 8.39 31.74 8.12
CA TYR A 257 7.40 30.67 8.20
C TYR A 257 6.84 30.30 6.82
N GLU A 258 6.48 31.33 6.03
CA GLU A 258 5.98 31.15 4.66
C GLU A 258 7.03 30.50 3.76
N GLU A 259 8.29 30.95 3.85
CA GLU A 259 9.42 30.39 3.12
C GLU A 259 9.68 28.92 3.47
N ARG A 260 9.84 28.60 4.76
CA ARG A 260 10.09 27.21 5.21
C ARG A 260 8.95 26.27 4.82
N THR A 261 7.70 26.72 4.98
CA THR A 261 6.52 25.93 4.61
C THR A 261 6.49 25.65 3.11
N ARG A 262 6.73 26.68 2.29
CA ARG A 262 6.78 26.58 0.81
C ARG A 262 7.85 25.61 0.35
N GLU A 263 9.06 25.71 0.90
CA GLU A 263 10.20 24.90 0.47
C GLU A 263 10.09 23.45 0.91
N THR A 264 9.67 23.23 2.17
CA THR A 264 9.43 21.89 2.70
C THR A 264 8.34 21.19 1.91
N LEU A 265 7.23 21.88 1.61
CA LEU A 265 6.16 21.35 0.77
C LEU A 265 6.65 20.92 -0.61
N ARG A 266 7.43 21.77 -1.29
CA ARG A 266 7.98 21.46 -2.62
C ARG A 266 8.89 20.24 -2.57
N ALA A 267 9.74 20.14 -1.56
CA ALA A 267 10.64 19.01 -1.38
C ALA A 267 9.87 17.70 -1.12
N VAL A 268 8.87 17.73 -0.23
CA VAL A 268 8.02 16.57 0.07
C VAL A 268 7.22 16.12 -1.15
N LYS A 269 6.59 17.06 -1.87
CA LYS A 269 5.82 16.74 -3.08
C LYS A 269 6.68 16.08 -4.15
N THR A 270 7.91 16.57 -4.31
CA THR A 270 8.91 15.96 -5.21
C THR A 270 9.24 14.54 -4.75
N ALA A 271 9.51 14.33 -3.46
CA ALA A 271 9.81 12.99 -2.93
C ALA A 271 8.63 12.01 -3.08
N MET A 272 7.39 12.46 -2.82
CA MET A 272 6.18 11.65 -2.95
C MET A 272 5.89 11.22 -4.39
N ALA A 273 6.25 12.04 -5.39
CA ALA A 273 6.04 11.71 -6.80
C ALA A 273 6.86 10.49 -7.27
N PHE A 274 8.00 10.22 -6.63
CA PHE A 274 8.86 9.07 -6.95
C PHE A 274 8.74 7.92 -5.94
N SER A 275 7.85 8.04 -4.96
CA SER A 275 7.73 7.07 -3.87
C SER A 275 6.76 5.94 -4.20
N PRO A 276 7.12 4.67 -3.94
CA PRO A 276 6.21 3.54 -4.15
C PRO A 276 4.94 3.63 -3.30
N ARG A 277 3.81 3.31 -3.92
CA ARG A 277 2.47 3.20 -3.28
C ARG A 277 2.01 1.76 -3.08
N GLN A 278 2.84 0.79 -3.46
CA GLN A 278 2.47 -0.62 -3.48
C GLN A 278 2.58 -1.24 -2.09
N LEU A 279 1.56 -1.98 -1.67
CA LEU A 279 1.55 -2.81 -0.48
C LEU A 279 1.47 -4.28 -0.88
N TRP A 280 2.39 -5.09 -0.37
CA TRP A 280 2.45 -6.53 -0.62
C TRP A 280 3.14 -7.27 0.53
N ARG A 281 2.96 -8.59 0.61
CA ARG A 281 3.46 -9.41 1.72
C ARG A 281 4.74 -10.16 1.39
N CYS A 282 5.70 -10.12 2.31
CA CYS A 282 6.88 -10.97 2.23
C CYS A 282 6.48 -12.44 2.37
N ASP A 283 7.43 -13.32 2.08
CA ASP A 283 7.27 -14.73 2.42
C ASP A 283 7.12 -14.89 3.95
N ALA A 284 6.19 -15.75 4.33
CA ALA A 284 6.00 -16.08 5.73
C ALA A 284 7.24 -16.79 6.28
N ARG A 285 7.64 -16.45 7.52
CA ARG A 285 8.77 -17.11 8.22
C ARG A 285 8.63 -18.64 8.25
N LEU A 286 7.39 -19.12 8.34
CA LEU A 286 7.05 -20.53 8.26
C LEU A 286 5.90 -20.72 7.27
N HIS A 287 6.18 -21.35 6.14
CA HIS A 287 5.18 -21.66 5.13
C HIS A 287 4.21 -22.73 5.63
N LYS A 288 2.92 -22.41 5.64
CA LYS A 288 1.83 -23.32 6.02
C LYS A 288 0.81 -23.39 4.89
N LEU A 289 0.57 -24.60 4.37
CA LEU A 289 -0.42 -24.85 3.33
C LEU A 289 -1.81 -24.38 3.80
N ASP A 290 -2.52 -23.69 2.92
CA ASP A 290 -3.85 -23.09 3.11
C ASP A 290 -3.95 -22.04 4.24
N ASN A 291 -2.81 -21.64 4.83
CA ASN A 291 -2.71 -20.50 5.76
C ASN A 291 -1.85 -19.34 5.22
N THR A 292 -0.69 -19.65 4.65
CA THR A 292 0.23 -18.63 4.08
C THR A 292 0.37 -18.76 2.56
N TYR A 293 0.25 -19.98 2.03
CA TYR A 293 0.22 -20.24 0.59
C TYR A 293 -0.78 -21.35 0.29
N THR A 294 -1.29 -21.43 -0.93
CA THR A 294 -1.98 -22.61 -1.45
C THR A 294 -1.39 -23.06 -2.78
N LYS A 295 -1.77 -24.25 -3.23
CA LYS A 295 -1.33 -24.85 -4.49
C LYS A 295 -2.52 -25.45 -5.23
N LEU A 296 -2.37 -25.56 -6.55
CA LEU A 296 -3.30 -26.27 -7.42
C LEU A 296 -2.93 -27.76 -7.40
N THR A 297 -3.60 -28.56 -6.58
CA THR A 297 -3.31 -29.99 -6.44
C THR A 297 -3.78 -30.80 -7.63
N GLN A 298 -2.99 -31.82 -8.01
CA GLN A 298 -3.35 -32.82 -9.03
C GLN A 298 -3.81 -32.25 -10.38
N LEU A 299 -3.39 -31.03 -10.76
CA LEU A 299 -3.74 -30.40 -12.03
C LEU A 299 -2.79 -30.83 -13.16
N PHE A 300 -1.56 -30.31 -13.15
CA PHE A 300 -0.51 -30.68 -14.10
C PHE A 300 0.58 -31.49 -13.40
N GLN A 301 0.77 -32.74 -13.81
CA GLN A 301 1.76 -33.65 -13.21
C GLN A 301 2.50 -34.49 -14.24
N GLY A 302 3.77 -34.82 -13.97
CA GLY A 302 4.50 -35.86 -14.70
C GLY A 302 3.79 -37.21 -14.59
N TYR A 303 3.70 -37.92 -15.71
CA TYR A 303 2.94 -39.16 -15.85
C TYR A 303 3.69 -40.13 -16.76
N ILE A 304 3.98 -41.33 -16.24
CA ILE A 304 4.58 -42.42 -17.00
C ILE A 304 3.47 -43.25 -17.64
N VAL A 305 3.55 -43.50 -18.93
CA VAL A 305 2.54 -44.29 -19.68
C VAL A 305 3.17 -44.96 -20.88
N ASN A 306 2.75 -46.18 -21.20
CA ASN A 306 3.26 -46.89 -22.35
C ASN A 306 2.55 -46.44 -23.64
N GLU A 307 3.27 -46.40 -24.76
CA GLU A 307 2.73 -46.06 -26.07
C GLU A 307 1.47 -46.86 -26.43
N VAL A 308 1.42 -48.14 -26.04
CA VAL A 308 0.26 -49.02 -26.27
C VAL A 308 -1.04 -48.50 -25.64
N ASP A 309 -0.94 -47.71 -24.58
CA ASP A 309 -2.09 -47.16 -23.86
C ASP A 309 -2.49 -45.75 -24.35
N LEU A 310 -1.71 -45.17 -25.26
CA LEU A 310 -1.89 -43.82 -25.79
C LEU A 310 -2.67 -43.76 -27.12
N ASN A 311 -3.09 -44.89 -27.67
CA ASN A 311 -3.91 -44.96 -28.87
C ASN A 311 -5.06 -45.98 -28.73
N SER A 312 -6.14 -45.78 -29.49
CA SER A 312 -7.32 -46.64 -29.44
C SER A 312 -7.10 -48.04 -30.02
N GLU A 313 -6.12 -48.21 -30.91
CA GLU A 313 -5.79 -49.49 -31.54
C GLU A 313 -4.95 -50.39 -30.62
N ALA A 314 -4.50 -49.86 -29.49
CA ALA A 314 -3.57 -50.48 -28.57
C ALA A 314 -2.32 -51.04 -29.27
N THR A 315 -1.63 -50.20 -30.06
CA THR A 315 -0.41 -50.55 -30.81
C THR A 315 0.78 -49.69 -30.40
N CYS A 316 2.00 -50.07 -30.83
CA CYS A 316 3.24 -49.33 -30.59
C CYS A 316 3.90 -49.02 -31.92
N ARG A 317 3.10 -48.46 -32.85
CA ARG A 317 3.56 -48.13 -34.21
C ARG A 317 4.35 -46.83 -34.28
N GLU A 318 4.04 -45.93 -33.37
CA GLU A 318 4.62 -44.61 -33.24
C GLU A 318 5.73 -44.62 -32.19
N ASN A 319 6.24 -43.45 -31.82
CA ASN A 319 7.14 -43.28 -30.68
C ASN A 319 6.54 -42.31 -29.66
N CYS A 320 7.15 -42.19 -28.48
CA CYS A 320 6.68 -41.25 -27.45
C CYS A 320 6.47 -39.81 -27.95
N ALA A 321 7.36 -39.29 -28.81
CA ALA A 321 7.30 -37.91 -29.29
C ALA A 321 6.09 -37.64 -30.20
N TYR A 322 5.55 -38.66 -30.86
CA TYR A 322 4.31 -38.56 -31.64
C TYR A 322 3.11 -38.12 -30.77
N TYR A 323 3.09 -38.53 -29.50
CA TYR A 323 2.01 -38.24 -28.57
C TYR A 323 2.19 -36.86 -27.90
N GLU A 324 2.30 -35.80 -28.72
CA GLU A 324 2.32 -34.43 -28.21
C GLU A 324 0.99 -34.05 -27.54
N TYR A 325 -0.11 -34.63 -28.02
CA TYR A 325 -1.45 -34.45 -27.50
C TYR A 325 -2.28 -35.73 -27.62
N SER A 326 -2.59 -36.38 -26.50
CA SER A 326 -3.32 -37.64 -26.45
C SER A 326 -4.15 -37.79 -25.16
N LYS A 327 -4.64 -39.00 -24.89
CA LYS A 327 -5.33 -39.43 -23.68
C LYS A 327 -5.02 -40.90 -23.41
N VAL A 328 -5.25 -41.35 -22.18
CA VAL A 328 -5.15 -42.77 -21.83
C VAL A 328 -6.38 -43.52 -22.35
N ASN A 329 -6.18 -44.35 -23.38
CA ASN A 329 -7.25 -45.11 -24.05
C ASN A 329 -7.52 -46.46 -23.37
N GLY A 330 -6.53 -47.05 -22.70
CA GLY A 330 -6.66 -48.37 -22.08
C GLY A 330 -5.63 -48.63 -20.99
N CYS A 331 -5.57 -49.88 -20.57
CA CYS A 331 -4.49 -50.41 -19.74
C CYS A 331 -4.16 -51.82 -20.22
N PHE A 332 -3.22 -51.90 -21.15
CA PHE A 332 -2.87 -53.15 -21.82
C PHE A 332 -2.38 -54.18 -20.81
N LYS A 333 -3.08 -55.33 -20.75
CA LYS A 333 -2.78 -56.47 -19.88
C LYS A 333 -2.60 -56.13 -18.39
N ASN A 334 -3.18 -55.03 -17.89
CA ASN A 334 -2.99 -54.58 -16.51
C ASN A 334 -1.49 -54.50 -16.12
N LEU A 335 -0.67 -53.94 -17.01
CA LEU A 335 0.75 -53.67 -16.76
C LEU A 335 0.91 -52.51 -15.77
N PHE A 336 1.95 -51.67 -15.91
CA PHE A 336 2.20 -50.58 -14.97
C PHE A 336 1.02 -49.60 -14.84
N CYS A 337 0.22 -49.41 -15.90
CA CYS A 337 -0.98 -48.57 -15.90
C CYS A 337 -1.99 -48.91 -14.78
N SER A 338 -2.10 -50.16 -14.33
CA SER A 338 -3.00 -50.54 -13.23
C SER A 338 -2.38 -50.36 -11.83
N GLN A 339 -1.07 -50.12 -11.76
CA GLN A 339 -0.34 -49.90 -10.50
C GLN A 339 -0.25 -48.43 -10.10
N GLN A 340 -0.77 -47.53 -10.94
CA GLN A 340 -0.78 -46.10 -10.71
C GLN A 340 -2.18 -45.53 -10.97
N ARG A 341 -2.42 -44.31 -10.48
CA ARG A 341 -3.65 -43.58 -10.78
C ARG A 341 -3.73 -43.28 -12.27
N LYS A 342 -4.88 -43.51 -12.91
CA LYS A 342 -5.11 -43.11 -14.31
C LYS A 342 -5.01 -41.59 -14.47
N CYS A 343 -4.49 -41.10 -15.59
CA CYS A 343 -4.70 -39.72 -16.01
C CYS A 343 -6.10 -39.62 -16.67
N ASN A 344 -7.03 -38.88 -16.06
CA ASN A 344 -8.43 -38.86 -16.54
C ASN A 344 -8.71 -37.77 -17.59
N GLY A 345 -7.78 -36.83 -17.76
CA GLY A 345 -7.84 -35.79 -18.79
C GLY A 345 -6.87 -36.05 -19.95
N LYS A 346 -6.12 -35.01 -20.32
CA LYS A 346 -5.23 -35.02 -21.48
C LYS A 346 -3.82 -35.46 -21.06
N VAL A 347 -3.19 -36.24 -21.92
CA VAL A 347 -1.76 -36.59 -21.83
C VAL A 347 -1.03 -35.78 -22.88
N LEU A 348 0.01 -35.06 -22.47
CA LEU A 348 0.60 -33.97 -23.24
C LEU A 348 2.11 -34.09 -23.25
N LYS A 349 2.74 -33.69 -24.36
CA LYS A 349 4.20 -33.56 -24.52
C LYS A 349 4.96 -34.79 -24.02
N CYS A 350 4.60 -35.96 -24.55
CA CYS A 350 5.27 -37.19 -24.23
C CYS A 350 6.67 -37.24 -24.83
N GLU A 351 7.62 -37.78 -24.06
CA GLU A 351 9.01 -37.93 -24.46
C GLU A 351 9.53 -39.30 -24.03
N TYR A 352 10.37 -39.89 -24.88
CA TYR A 352 11.14 -41.08 -24.53
C TYR A 352 12.43 -40.65 -23.82
N ILE A 353 12.69 -41.23 -22.65
CA ILE A 353 13.90 -40.94 -21.86
C ILE A 353 14.83 -42.15 -21.86
N ASP A 354 14.33 -43.31 -21.45
CA ASP A 354 15.04 -44.58 -21.47
C ASP A 354 14.05 -45.77 -21.46
N SER A 355 14.54 -46.97 -21.79
CA SER A 355 13.74 -48.19 -21.90
C SER A 355 13.35 -48.75 -20.54
N ASP A 356 14.27 -48.72 -19.58
CA ASP A 356 14.12 -49.27 -18.24
C ASP A 356 14.15 -48.16 -17.19
N MET A 357 13.25 -48.25 -16.21
CA MET A 357 13.18 -47.30 -15.11
C MET A 357 12.70 -47.92 -13.80
N TRP A 358 13.14 -47.34 -12.69
CA TRP A 358 12.72 -47.63 -11.33
C TRP A 358 11.91 -46.46 -10.78
N ILE A 359 10.63 -46.70 -10.54
CA ILE A 359 9.70 -45.68 -10.08
C ILE A 359 9.48 -45.87 -8.58
N CYS A 360 9.63 -44.79 -7.82
CA CYS A 360 9.19 -44.74 -6.43
C CYS A 360 7.83 -44.05 -6.34
N PRO A 361 6.73 -44.80 -6.12
CA PRO A 361 5.41 -44.20 -5.99
C PRO A 361 5.31 -43.34 -4.73
N SER A 362 4.64 -42.20 -4.81
CA SER A 362 4.47 -41.34 -3.65
C SER A 362 3.54 -41.97 -2.62
N LYS A 363 3.80 -41.70 -1.33
CA LYS A 363 2.84 -41.95 -0.24
C LYS A 363 1.73 -40.90 -0.23
N SER A 364 2.03 -39.67 -0.66
CA SER A 364 1.06 -38.58 -0.71
C SER A 364 0.07 -38.78 -1.85
N ASN A 365 -1.21 -38.47 -1.61
CA ASN A 365 -2.22 -38.47 -2.68
C ASN A 365 -2.03 -37.31 -3.65
N ASP A 366 -1.33 -36.25 -3.24
CA ASP A 366 -1.10 -35.06 -4.08
C ASP A 366 -0.09 -35.30 -5.21
N ARG A 367 0.69 -36.38 -5.13
CA ARG A 367 1.80 -36.68 -6.06
C ARG A 367 1.69 -38.13 -6.55
N ARG A 368 2.19 -38.40 -7.75
CA ARG A 368 2.25 -39.75 -8.32
C ARG A 368 3.56 -40.43 -7.93
N TYR A 369 4.68 -39.71 -8.01
CA TYR A 369 6.02 -40.24 -7.78
C TYR A 369 6.82 -39.35 -6.82
N ASP A 370 7.67 -39.96 -6.01
CA ASP A 370 8.68 -39.23 -5.22
C ASP A 370 9.96 -39.05 -6.05
N TYR A 371 10.37 -40.09 -6.78
CA TYR A 371 11.41 -40.04 -7.81
C TYR A 371 11.21 -41.10 -8.89
N ILE A 372 11.88 -40.92 -10.02
CA ILE A 372 12.03 -41.89 -11.12
C ILE A 372 13.51 -41.95 -11.46
N GLU A 373 14.07 -43.15 -11.49
CA GLU A 373 15.45 -43.41 -11.89
C GLU A 373 15.47 -44.20 -13.20
N TYR A 374 16.24 -43.76 -14.17
CA TYR A 374 16.40 -44.41 -15.48
C TYR A 374 17.72 -45.19 -15.53
N GLU A 375 17.78 -46.21 -16.38
CA GLU A 375 18.95 -47.08 -16.54
C GLU A 375 20.23 -46.33 -16.95
N ASN A 376 20.11 -45.29 -17.78
CA ASN A 376 21.20 -44.39 -18.14
C ASN A 376 21.75 -43.53 -16.98
N GLY A 377 21.25 -43.71 -15.75
CA GLY A 377 21.66 -42.99 -14.55
C GLY A 377 20.95 -41.65 -14.34
N MET A 378 20.07 -41.23 -15.25
CA MET A 378 19.27 -40.02 -15.06
C MET A 378 18.23 -40.23 -13.96
N THR A 379 18.06 -39.24 -13.08
CA THR A 379 17.06 -39.28 -12.02
C THR A 379 16.17 -38.04 -12.08
N PHE A 380 14.87 -38.24 -12.01
CA PHE A 380 13.85 -37.22 -11.84
C PHE A 380 13.32 -37.25 -10.40
N GLY A 381 13.21 -36.08 -9.78
CA GLY A 381 12.87 -35.97 -8.36
C GLY A 381 14.07 -36.25 -7.45
N GLN A 382 13.81 -36.33 -6.15
CA GLN A 382 14.86 -36.50 -5.14
C GLN A 382 14.92 -37.97 -4.70
N LYS A 383 15.98 -38.65 -5.12
CA LYS A 383 16.26 -40.05 -4.76
C LYS A 383 16.68 -40.14 -3.28
N ASN A 384 15.67 -40.26 -2.42
CA ASN A 384 15.81 -40.55 -0.99
C ASN A 384 15.40 -42.02 -0.74
N THR A 385 15.17 -42.40 0.52
CA THR A 385 14.51 -43.66 0.86
C THR A 385 13.09 -43.70 0.28
N CYS A 386 12.79 -44.73 -0.51
CA CYS A 386 11.43 -44.95 -1.00
C CYS A 386 10.57 -45.59 0.10
N ASN A 387 9.52 -44.90 0.52
CA ASN A 387 8.61 -45.39 1.56
C ASN A 387 7.68 -46.52 1.07
N LYS A 388 7.57 -46.69 -0.25
CA LYS A 388 6.81 -47.75 -0.91
C LYS A 388 7.77 -48.68 -1.65
N THR A 389 7.26 -49.83 -2.08
CA THR A 389 8.01 -50.73 -2.96
C THR A 389 8.31 -50.01 -4.27
N VAL A 390 9.57 -50.01 -4.66
CA VAL A 390 10.02 -49.50 -5.97
C VAL A 390 9.50 -50.43 -7.05
N THR A 391 8.88 -49.85 -8.07
CA THR A 391 8.37 -50.60 -9.24
C THR A 391 9.37 -50.47 -10.38
N LYS A 392 9.96 -51.59 -10.81
CA LYS A 392 10.72 -51.65 -12.07
C LYS A 392 9.73 -51.71 -13.24
N VAL A 393 9.96 -50.89 -14.26
CA VAL A 393 9.13 -50.79 -15.46
C VAL A 393 10.03 -50.88 -16.67
N ASP A 394 9.78 -51.90 -17.49
CA ASP A 394 10.63 -52.26 -18.63
C ASP A 394 9.83 -52.11 -19.93
N SER A 395 10.44 -51.44 -20.91
CA SER A 395 9.94 -51.42 -22.29
C SER A 395 10.09 -52.80 -22.93
N TRP A 396 9.22 -53.13 -23.88
CA TRP A 396 9.13 -54.51 -24.37
C TRP A 396 8.82 -54.59 -25.87
N TRP A 397 9.23 -55.70 -26.48
CA TRP A 397 8.98 -55.96 -27.90
C TRP A 397 7.65 -56.67 -28.12
N ARG A 398 6.79 -56.08 -28.95
CA ARG A 398 5.61 -56.74 -29.50
C ARG A 398 5.95 -57.32 -30.86
N TRP A 399 6.17 -58.64 -30.88
CA TRP A 399 6.70 -59.36 -32.03
C TRP A 399 8.11 -58.83 -32.39
N LEU A 400 8.62 -59.08 -33.59
CA LEU A 400 10.00 -58.71 -33.97
C LEU A 400 10.18 -57.25 -34.42
N PHE A 401 9.11 -56.46 -34.56
CA PHE A 401 9.17 -55.17 -35.27
C PHE A 401 8.68 -53.95 -34.48
N TRP A 402 7.95 -54.14 -33.37
CA TRP A 402 7.35 -53.03 -32.63
C TRP A 402 7.88 -52.99 -31.20
N HIS A 403 8.57 -51.91 -30.85
CA HIS A 403 9.05 -51.68 -29.48
C HIS A 403 8.06 -50.80 -28.74
N CYS A 404 7.47 -51.32 -27.66
CA CYS A 404 6.49 -50.61 -26.84
C CYS A 404 7.20 -49.90 -25.69
N SER A 405 7.54 -48.64 -25.91
CA SER A 405 8.29 -47.84 -24.94
C SER A 405 7.39 -47.21 -23.87
N TYR A 406 7.94 -47.00 -22.67
CA TYR A 406 7.31 -46.14 -21.66
C TYR A 406 7.73 -44.68 -21.88
N CYS A 407 6.75 -43.81 -21.91
CA CYS A 407 6.91 -42.38 -22.14
C CYS A 407 6.76 -41.60 -20.83
N PHE A 408 7.58 -40.55 -20.68
CA PHE A 408 7.32 -39.51 -19.69
C PHE A 408 6.49 -38.41 -20.34
N CYS A 409 5.29 -38.16 -19.82
CA CYS A 409 4.37 -37.16 -20.34
C CYS A 409 3.90 -36.23 -19.21
N TYR A 410 3.15 -35.18 -19.55
CA TYR A 410 2.38 -34.40 -18.60
C TYR A 410 0.91 -34.81 -18.64
N CYS A 411 0.30 -34.98 -17.47
CA CYS A 411 -1.12 -35.19 -17.30
C CYS A 411 -1.77 -33.86 -16.90
N ASP A 412 -2.63 -33.32 -17.76
CA ASP A 412 -3.71 -32.41 -17.35
C ASP A 412 -4.83 -33.32 -16.85
N ASP A 413 -4.83 -33.59 -15.54
CA ASP A 413 -5.81 -34.51 -14.95
C ASP A 413 -7.22 -33.92 -15.09
N ASN A 414 -8.28 -34.57 -14.64
CA ASN A 414 -9.60 -33.90 -14.46
C ASN A 414 -10.42 -34.57 -13.36
N THR A 415 -9.73 -35.16 -12.39
CA THR A 415 -10.33 -35.83 -11.24
C THR A 415 -11.01 -34.84 -10.30
N ILE A 416 -11.92 -35.35 -9.47
CA ILE A 416 -12.60 -34.58 -8.43
C ILE A 416 -11.67 -33.99 -7.36
N ASN A 417 -10.44 -34.50 -7.27
CA ASN A 417 -9.41 -34.06 -6.34
C ASN A 417 -8.46 -33.02 -6.96
N SER A 418 -8.71 -32.60 -8.20
CA SER A 418 -7.86 -31.61 -8.84
C SER A 418 -8.39 -30.20 -8.59
N ASP A 419 -7.59 -29.42 -7.86
CA ASP A 419 -7.81 -27.99 -7.71
C ASP A 419 -7.46 -27.28 -9.02
N ARG A 420 -8.46 -26.72 -9.69
CA ARG A 420 -8.30 -26.08 -11.01
C ARG A 420 -9.26 -24.95 -11.29
N TYR A 421 -9.95 -24.47 -10.26
CA TYR A 421 -11.06 -23.53 -10.44
C TYR A 421 -10.70 -22.16 -9.88
N PHE A 422 -10.99 -21.11 -10.64
CA PHE A 422 -10.89 -19.72 -10.19
C PHE A 422 -12.26 -19.08 -10.28
N SER A 423 -12.68 -18.38 -9.23
CA SER A 423 -13.95 -17.64 -9.24
C SER A 423 -13.87 -16.45 -10.20
N LEU A 424 -14.90 -16.29 -11.03
CA LEU A 424 -15.11 -15.12 -11.91
C LEU A 424 -16.17 -14.16 -11.33
N ARG A 425 -16.77 -14.52 -10.18
CA ARG A 425 -17.76 -13.67 -9.51
C ARG A 425 -17.12 -12.39 -9.00
N LYS A 426 -17.86 -11.30 -9.13
CA LYS A 426 -17.45 -10.00 -8.60
C LYS A 426 -17.52 -9.96 -7.08
N VAL A 427 -16.54 -9.30 -6.48
CA VAL A 427 -16.50 -9.01 -5.06
C VAL A 427 -16.46 -7.50 -4.92
N GLU A 428 -17.52 -6.91 -4.37
CA GLU A 428 -17.69 -5.46 -4.24
C GLU A 428 -17.83 -5.07 -2.76
N SER A 429 -17.28 -3.91 -2.39
CA SER A 429 -17.53 -3.32 -1.08
C SER A 429 -18.97 -2.81 -0.98
N ASP A 430 -19.47 -2.63 0.24
CA ASP A 430 -20.77 -2.03 0.49
C ASP A 430 -20.76 -0.51 0.24
N THR A 431 -20.71 -0.16 -1.04
CA THR A 431 -20.70 1.23 -1.52
C THR A 431 -21.98 1.99 -1.19
N ALA A 432 -23.11 1.30 -0.93
CA ALA A 432 -24.35 1.92 -0.51
C ALA A 432 -24.21 2.55 0.89
N ASN A 433 -23.39 1.95 1.76
CA ASN A 433 -23.02 2.47 3.07
C ASN A 433 -21.65 3.15 3.07
N ASN A 434 -21.26 3.75 1.93
CA ASN A 434 -20.03 4.54 1.80
C ASN A 434 -18.72 3.78 2.12
N LYS A 435 -18.72 2.45 1.96
CA LYS A 435 -17.52 1.64 2.23
C LYS A 435 -16.67 1.40 0.98
N VAL A 436 -15.37 1.40 1.19
CA VAL A 436 -14.34 1.18 0.16
C VAL A 436 -13.47 -0.01 0.52
N VAL A 437 -12.71 -0.53 -0.45
CA VAL A 437 -11.75 -1.63 -0.22
C VAL A 437 -10.53 -1.10 0.53
N THR A 438 -10.13 -1.79 1.60
CA THR A 438 -8.95 -1.48 2.44
C THR A 438 -7.93 -2.62 2.47
N GLY A 439 -8.34 -3.81 2.05
CA GLY A 439 -7.53 -5.03 2.11
C GLY A 439 -7.94 -6.04 1.04
N ILE A 440 -7.03 -6.93 0.65
CA ILE A 440 -7.28 -7.99 -0.34
C ILE A 440 -6.47 -9.26 -0.05
N ARG A 441 -7.03 -10.42 -0.41
CA ARG A 441 -6.32 -11.71 -0.37
C ARG A 441 -6.98 -12.76 -1.27
N PHE A 442 -6.25 -13.82 -1.57
CA PHE A 442 -6.83 -15.05 -2.10
C PHE A 442 -7.30 -15.98 -0.97
N ARG A 443 -8.32 -16.79 -1.25
CA ARG A 443 -8.76 -17.91 -0.40
C ARG A 443 -9.18 -19.09 -1.25
N LYS A 444 -8.75 -20.30 -0.88
CA LYS A 444 -9.23 -21.54 -1.50
C LYS A 444 -10.40 -22.08 -0.69
N VAL A 445 -11.59 -22.09 -1.26
CA VAL A 445 -12.82 -22.62 -0.64
C VAL A 445 -13.54 -23.48 -1.66
N ASN A 446 -13.97 -24.68 -1.27
CA ASN A 446 -14.59 -25.66 -2.16
C ASN A 446 -13.77 -25.97 -3.43
N GLN A 447 -12.43 -26.04 -3.30
CA GLN A 447 -11.47 -26.22 -4.40
C GLN A 447 -11.44 -25.08 -5.44
N ILE A 448 -12.06 -23.95 -5.13
CA ILE A 448 -12.09 -22.75 -5.98
C ILE A 448 -11.23 -21.67 -5.32
N ILE A 449 -10.38 -21.02 -6.12
CA ILE A 449 -9.65 -19.83 -5.70
C ILE A 449 -10.57 -18.62 -5.83
N HIS A 450 -10.87 -17.99 -4.69
CA HIS A 450 -11.66 -16.78 -4.57
C HIS A 450 -10.76 -15.60 -4.23
N MET A 451 -11.13 -14.42 -4.73
CA MET A 451 -10.67 -13.17 -4.13
C MET A 451 -11.56 -12.82 -2.95
N GLN A 452 -10.97 -12.24 -1.92
CA GLN A 452 -11.68 -11.72 -0.76
C GLN A 452 -11.14 -10.31 -0.47
N ILE A 453 -12.06 -9.39 -0.18
CA ILE A 453 -11.73 -8.00 0.18
C ILE A 453 -12.03 -7.74 1.65
N GLN A 454 -11.31 -6.79 2.21
CA GLN A 454 -11.65 -6.09 3.44
C GLN A 454 -12.25 -4.73 3.06
N GLU A 455 -13.27 -4.30 3.78
CA GLU A 455 -13.94 -3.02 3.56
C GLU A 455 -14.00 -2.19 4.85
N GLY A 456 -14.06 -0.86 4.70
CA GLY A 456 -14.26 0.11 5.79
C GLY A 456 -14.96 1.37 5.27
N GLU A 457 -15.66 2.08 6.15
CA GLU A 457 -16.35 3.33 5.82
C GLU A 457 -15.36 4.44 5.52
N LEU A 458 -15.54 5.09 4.38
CA LEU A 458 -14.77 6.26 3.99
C LEU A 458 -15.21 7.47 4.80
N LEU A 459 -14.24 8.15 5.41
CA LEU A 459 -14.41 9.38 6.15
C LEU A 459 -13.86 10.57 5.36
N PRO A 460 -14.22 11.80 5.73
CA PRO A 460 -13.66 13.00 5.13
C PRO A 460 -12.13 12.96 5.07
N ARG A 461 -11.54 13.56 4.02
CA ARG A 461 -10.09 13.63 3.77
C ARG A 461 -9.39 12.29 3.55
N GLY A 462 -10.14 11.25 3.18
CA GLY A 462 -9.57 9.95 2.89
C GLY A 462 -9.14 9.19 4.15
N TYR A 463 -9.70 9.51 5.31
CA TYR A 463 -9.61 8.63 6.46
C TYR A 463 -10.55 7.43 6.29
N ILE A 464 -10.28 6.36 7.02
CA ILE A 464 -11.15 5.18 7.11
C ILE A 464 -11.54 4.99 8.57
N ASP A 465 -12.83 4.76 8.83
CA ASP A 465 -13.29 4.42 10.19
C ASP A 465 -12.81 3.01 10.57
N GLN A 466 -11.79 2.94 11.42
CA GLN A 466 -11.20 1.70 11.93
C GLN A 466 -12.25 0.73 12.51
N SER A 467 -13.28 1.25 13.17
CA SER A 467 -14.30 0.44 13.85
C SER A 467 -15.20 -0.33 12.88
N THR A 468 -15.28 0.13 11.63
CA THR A 468 -16.08 -0.48 10.56
C THR A 468 -15.30 -1.48 9.72
N VAL A 469 -13.98 -1.57 9.91
CA VAL A 469 -13.09 -2.38 9.07
C VAL A 469 -13.27 -3.86 9.36
N HIS A 470 -13.67 -4.62 8.33
CA HIS A 470 -13.84 -6.05 8.44
C HIS A 470 -13.68 -6.77 7.10
N TRP A 471 -13.30 -8.05 7.16
CA TRP A 471 -13.23 -8.91 5.98
C TRP A 471 -14.63 -9.31 5.53
N LYS A 472 -14.98 -9.02 4.29
CA LYS A 472 -16.28 -9.44 3.73
C LYS A 472 -16.31 -10.96 3.60
N PRO A 473 -17.38 -11.65 4.04
CA PRO A 473 -17.51 -13.09 3.87
C PRO A 473 -17.43 -13.50 2.39
N ILE A 474 -16.87 -14.68 2.12
CA ILE A 474 -16.85 -15.24 0.77
C ILE A 474 -18.24 -15.76 0.46
N GLU A 475 -18.79 -15.38 -0.70
CA GLU A 475 -19.99 -15.99 -1.24
C GLU A 475 -19.64 -17.38 -1.80
N GLU A 476 -19.63 -18.36 -0.92
CA GLU A 476 -19.25 -19.73 -1.26
C GLU A 476 -20.24 -20.35 -2.26
N PHE A 477 -19.69 -21.09 -3.22
CA PHE A 477 -20.47 -21.90 -4.15
C PHE A 477 -19.69 -23.15 -4.53
N SER A 478 -20.40 -24.14 -5.08
CA SER A 478 -19.83 -25.35 -5.65
C SER A 478 -19.97 -25.35 -7.16
N ILE A 479 -19.00 -25.91 -7.87
CA ILE A 479 -19.07 -26.14 -9.32
C ILE A 479 -20.22 -27.08 -9.72
N LEU A 480 -20.79 -27.82 -8.77
CA LEU A 480 -21.90 -28.75 -8.98
C LEU A 480 -23.28 -28.09 -8.75
N ASP A 481 -23.32 -26.84 -8.29
CA ASP A 481 -24.57 -26.13 -8.04
C ASP A 481 -25.33 -25.84 -9.33
N ARG A 482 -26.66 -26.00 -9.30
CA ARG A 482 -27.52 -25.93 -10.51
C ARG A 482 -27.40 -24.63 -11.32
N ASN A 483 -27.10 -23.52 -10.66
CA ASN A 483 -27.04 -22.19 -11.26
C ASN A 483 -25.61 -21.66 -11.43
N VAL A 484 -24.61 -22.53 -11.31
CA VAL A 484 -23.19 -22.18 -11.45
C VAL A 484 -22.66 -22.69 -12.78
N LYS A 485 -22.02 -21.84 -13.57
CA LYS A 485 -21.55 -22.15 -14.93
C LYS A 485 -20.09 -21.80 -15.15
N ASN A 486 -19.35 -22.71 -15.78
CA ASN A 486 -17.98 -22.46 -16.24
C ASN A 486 -17.96 -21.35 -17.31
N GLY A 487 -16.99 -20.45 -17.21
CA GLY A 487 -16.85 -19.25 -18.04
C GLY A 487 -17.75 -18.08 -17.62
N ILE A 488 -18.64 -18.27 -16.64
CA ILE A 488 -19.54 -17.22 -16.11
C ILE A 488 -19.26 -16.99 -14.62
N ASP A 489 -19.42 -18.02 -13.80
CA ASP A 489 -19.21 -17.96 -12.34
C ASP A 489 -17.79 -18.36 -11.94
N TYR A 490 -17.18 -19.27 -12.69
CA TYR A 490 -15.84 -19.77 -12.44
C TYR A 490 -15.14 -20.14 -13.74
N HIS A 491 -13.81 -20.16 -13.74
CA HIS A 491 -12.98 -20.66 -14.82
C HIS A 491 -12.36 -22.00 -14.42
N THR A 492 -12.34 -22.96 -15.35
CA THR A 492 -11.64 -24.24 -15.19
C THR A 492 -10.32 -24.20 -15.95
N LEU A 493 -9.22 -24.27 -15.22
CA LEU A 493 -7.89 -24.42 -15.81
C LEU A 493 -7.80 -25.75 -16.58
N SER A 494 -7.19 -25.64 -17.75
CA SER A 494 -6.81 -26.73 -18.65
C SER A 494 -5.52 -26.32 -19.33
N TRP A 495 -4.82 -27.25 -19.97
CA TRP A 495 -3.56 -26.91 -20.62
C TRP A 495 -3.70 -25.70 -21.55
N GLU A 496 -4.74 -25.61 -22.36
CA GLU A 496 -4.90 -24.50 -23.31
C GLU A 496 -5.35 -23.19 -22.67
N LYS A 497 -5.88 -23.22 -21.44
CA LYS A 497 -6.44 -22.07 -20.72
C LYS A 497 -5.88 -21.96 -19.30
N ARG A 498 -4.55 -21.90 -19.21
CA ARG A 498 -3.78 -21.88 -17.96
C ARG A 498 -3.03 -20.58 -17.69
N GLY A 499 -3.29 -19.56 -18.50
CA GLY A 499 -2.60 -18.28 -18.38
C GLY A 499 -3.17 -17.39 -17.29
N LEU A 500 -2.33 -16.53 -16.74
CA LEU A 500 -2.69 -15.46 -15.81
C LEU A 500 -1.93 -14.20 -16.21
N ASP A 501 -2.67 -13.13 -16.47
CA ASP A 501 -2.12 -11.81 -16.73
C ASP A 501 -1.60 -11.18 -15.43
N LEU A 502 -0.40 -10.62 -15.48
CA LEU A 502 0.28 -9.97 -14.36
C LEU A 502 0.21 -8.45 -14.56
N ASP A 503 -0.74 -7.81 -13.88
CA ASP A 503 -1.06 -6.40 -14.06
C ASP A 503 -1.23 -5.69 -12.73
N ASP A 504 -0.84 -4.42 -12.71
CA ASP A 504 -1.27 -3.44 -11.72
C ASP A 504 -2.33 -2.53 -12.37
N LEU A 505 -3.50 -2.43 -11.74
CA LEU A 505 -4.60 -1.59 -12.20
C LEU A 505 -4.80 -0.46 -11.20
N VAL A 506 -4.61 0.78 -11.66
CA VAL A 506 -4.65 2.00 -10.84
C VAL A 506 -5.44 3.07 -11.59
N HIS A 507 -6.25 3.84 -10.88
CA HIS A 507 -6.90 5.02 -11.44
C HIS A 507 -6.89 6.17 -10.42
N ASP A 508 -5.98 7.11 -10.62
CA ASP A 508 -5.67 8.11 -9.59
C ASP A 508 -6.57 9.37 -9.61
N ASP A 509 -7.58 9.44 -10.48
CA ASP A 509 -8.39 10.66 -10.74
C ASP A 509 -9.59 10.83 -9.78
N ASP A 510 -9.33 10.81 -8.47
CA ASP A 510 -10.38 10.83 -7.42
C ASP A 510 -11.32 9.62 -7.49
N TYR A 511 -10.74 8.45 -7.80
CA TYR A 511 -11.42 7.16 -7.73
C TYR A 511 -10.79 6.27 -6.66
N LEU A 512 -11.63 5.46 -6.02
CA LEU A 512 -11.23 4.45 -5.06
C LEU A 512 -11.67 3.06 -5.50
N LEU A 513 -10.88 2.07 -5.10
CA LEU A 513 -11.16 0.67 -5.29
C LEU A 513 -12.39 0.27 -4.46
N THR A 514 -13.37 -0.29 -5.14
CA THR A 514 -14.66 -0.72 -4.55
C THR A 514 -15.07 -2.11 -4.99
N GLY A 515 -14.26 -2.78 -5.80
CA GLY A 515 -14.48 -4.17 -6.14
C GLY A 515 -13.41 -4.77 -7.03
N VAL A 516 -13.39 -6.09 -7.10
CA VAL A 516 -12.44 -6.88 -7.88
C VAL A 516 -13.15 -8.11 -8.46
N LYS A 517 -12.70 -8.56 -9.62
CA LYS A 517 -13.11 -9.85 -10.21
C LYS A 517 -12.08 -10.34 -11.22
N PHE A 518 -12.10 -11.63 -11.48
CA PHE A 518 -11.45 -12.17 -12.66
C PHE A 518 -12.43 -12.20 -13.82
N ARG A 519 -11.89 -12.07 -15.02
CA ARG A 519 -12.54 -12.48 -16.26
C ARG A 519 -11.56 -13.27 -17.11
N MET A 520 -12.05 -13.78 -18.24
CA MET A 520 -11.20 -14.42 -19.24
C MET A 520 -10.93 -13.46 -20.41
N VAL A 521 -9.65 -13.30 -20.78
CA VAL A 521 -9.21 -12.69 -22.04
C VAL A 521 -8.44 -13.75 -22.81
N GLY A 522 -9.08 -14.31 -23.84
CA GLY A 522 -8.56 -15.47 -24.55
C GLY A 522 -8.30 -16.66 -23.59
N PRO A 523 -7.07 -17.21 -23.53
CA PRO A 523 -6.73 -18.33 -22.64
C PRO A 523 -6.28 -17.91 -21.24
N ARG A 524 -6.39 -16.62 -20.87
CA ARG A 524 -5.77 -16.07 -19.65
C ARG A 524 -6.83 -15.49 -18.70
N LEU A 525 -6.63 -15.74 -17.41
CA LEU A 525 -7.28 -15.00 -16.34
C LEU A 525 -6.74 -13.57 -16.35
N ASN A 526 -7.65 -12.60 -16.33
CA ASN A 526 -7.33 -11.18 -16.35
C ASN A 526 -8.06 -10.49 -15.19
N LEU A 527 -7.32 -9.68 -14.42
CA LEU A 527 -7.88 -8.90 -13.33
C LEU A 527 -8.75 -7.76 -13.88
N GLU A 528 -9.92 -7.55 -13.30
CA GLU A 528 -10.65 -6.30 -13.41
C GLU A 528 -10.89 -5.72 -12.03
N VAL A 529 -10.77 -4.40 -11.92
CA VAL A 529 -11.06 -3.67 -10.68
C VAL A 529 -12.18 -2.66 -10.91
N LYS A 530 -13.06 -2.53 -9.94
CA LYS A 530 -14.15 -1.56 -9.91
C LYS A 530 -13.69 -0.32 -9.18
N MET A 531 -13.66 0.79 -9.89
CA MET A 531 -13.29 2.10 -9.40
C MET A 531 -14.54 2.96 -9.24
N THR A 532 -14.63 3.68 -8.13
CA THR A 532 -15.76 4.57 -7.83
C THR A 532 -15.25 5.96 -7.49
N ALA A 533 -15.80 6.98 -8.17
CA ALA A 533 -15.46 8.36 -7.90
C ALA A 533 -15.86 8.76 -6.48
N PHE A 534 -15.07 9.62 -5.84
CA PHE A 534 -15.38 10.12 -4.50
C PHE A 534 -15.03 11.61 -4.38
N ASN A 535 -15.59 12.25 -3.36
CA ASN A 535 -15.21 13.61 -3.00
C ASN A 535 -14.25 13.54 -1.81
N PHE A 536 -12.99 13.94 -2.02
CA PHE A 536 -11.95 13.88 -0.99
C PHE A 536 -12.30 14.69 0.26
N THR A 537 -12.78 15.93 0.10
CA THR A 537 -13.13 16.82 1.22
C THR A 537 -14.20 16.23 2.13
N THR A 538 -15.24 15.63 1.55
CA THR A 538 -16.39 15.10 2.31
C THR A 538 -16.27 13.61 2.65
N GLY A 539 -15.37 12.88 1.98
CA GLY A 539 -15.23 11.44 2.18
C GLY A 539 -16.42 10.63 1.68
N LYS A 540 -17.18 11.16 0.72
CA LYS A 540 -18.39 10.50 0.19
C LYS A 540 -18.18 10.00 -1.23
N LEU A 541 -18.57 8.75 -1.47
CA LEU A 541 -18.64 8.15 -2.80
C LEU A 541 -19.70 8.88 -3.65
N ILE A 542 -19.35 9.18 -4.90
CA ILE A 542 -20.20 9.93 -5.82
C ILE A 542 -20.99 8.95 -6.68
N LYS A 543 -22.29 8.79 -6.36
CA LYS A 543 -23.23 7.96 -7.13
C LYS A 543 -22.68 6.55 -7.46
N PRO A 544 -22.26 5.75 -6.45
CA PRO A 544 -21.59 4.47 -6.65
C PRO A 544 -22.38 3.42 -7.44
N LEU A 545 -23.71 3.54 -7.50
CA LEU A 545 -24.54 2.60 -8.28
C LEU A 545 -24.62 2.97 -9.76
N GLU A 546 -24.35 4.23 -10.12
CA GLU A 546 -24.50 4.77 -11.48
C GLU A 546 -23.17 5.09 -12.15
N LYS A 547 -22.18 5.54 -11.39
CA LYS A 547 -20.94 6.16 -11.90
C LYS A 547 -19.66 5.36 -11.66
N SER A 548 -19.76 4.17 -11.10
CA SER A 548 -18.59 3.29 -10.96
C SER A 548 -18.22 2.65 -12.29
N LEU A 549 -16.93 2.44 -12.49
CA LEU A 549 -16.36 1.90 -13.72
C LEU A 549 -15.51 0.67 -13.42
N TRP A 550 -15.56 -0.33 -14.32
CA TRP A 550 -14.65 -1.46 -14.29
C TRP A 550 -13.49 -1.15 -15.22
N ILE A 551 -12.26 -1.15 -14.71
CA ILE A 551 -11.04 -1.06 -15.53
C ILE A 551 -10.31 -2.40 -15.56
N SER A 552 -9.64 -2.63 -16.69
CA SER A 552 -8.79 -3.78 -16.93
C SER A 552 -7.81 -3.46 -18.06
N HIS A 553 -6.78 -4.30 -18.22
CA HIS A 553 -5.85 -4.20 -19.34
C HIS A 553 -6.19 -5.26 -20.40
N ASP A 554 -6.82 -4.81 -21.48
CA ASP A 554 -7.25 -5.67 -22.60
C ASP A 554 -6.13 -6.07 -23.57
N ASN A 555 -4.91 -5.53 -23.41
CA ASN A 555 -3.81 -5.83 -24.34
C ASN A 555 -3.50 -7.34 -24.36
N THR A 556 -3.66 -7.96 -25.53
CA THR A 556 -3.35 -9.37 -25.74
C THR A 556 -1.88 -9.63 -26.04
N ASP A 557 -1.18 -8.65 -26.62
CA ASP A 557 0.24 -8.74 -26.97
C ASP A 557 1.09 -8.53 -25.71
N ARG A 558 1.52 -9.65 -25.12
CA ARG A 558 2.20 -9.70 -23.82
C ARG A 558 3.33 -10.71 -23.89
N THR A 559 4.33 -10.52 -23.04
CA THR A 559 5.46 -11.45 -22.93
C THR A 559 5.24 -12.48 -21.84
N GLU A 560 5.54 -13.75 -22.13
CA GLU A 560 5.47 -14.81 -21.12
C GLU A 560 6.63 -14.66 -20.12
N LEU A 561 6.32 -14.59 -18.83
CA LEU A 561 7.28 -14.80 -17.76
C LEU A 561 7.56 -16.30 -17.66
N LYS A 562 8.64 -16.74 -18.31
CA LYS A 562 9.09 -18.13 -18.28
C LYS A 562 9.86 -18.42 -17.00
N LEU A 563 9.44 -19.45 -16.29
CA LEU A 563 10.13 -19.95 -15.10
C LEU A 563 11.15 -21.01 -15.53
N GLU A 564 12.44 -20.71 -15.38
CA GLU A 564 13.52 -21.61 -15.77
C GLU A 564 13.81 -22.64 -14.67
N ASN A 565 13.66 -23.93 -14.98
CA ASN A 565 13.85 -25.05 -14.06
C ASN A 565 13.14 -24.86 -12.69
N PRO A 566 11.81 -24.62 -12.66
CA PRO A 566 11.11 -24.21 -11.45
C PRO A 566 10.96 -25.36 -10.43
N ASP A 567 11.55 -25.21 -9.25
CA ASP A 567 11.29 -26.12 -8.12
C ASP A 567 10.10 -25.65 -7.26
N ILE A 568 9.73 -26.45 -6.26
CA ILE A 568 8.75 -26.08 -5.25
C ILE A 568 9.25 -24.85 -4.46
N PRO A 569 8.48 -23.76 -4.38
CA PRO A 569 8.94 -22.50 -3.80
C PRO A 569 9.19 -22.55 -2.29
N ILE A 570 8.56 -23.49 -1.56
CA ILE A 570 8.80 -23.66 -0.11
C ILE A 570 10.09 -24.41 0.23
N ARG A 571 10.84 -24.91 -0.77
CA ARG A 571 12.13 -25.59 -0.56
C ARG A 571 13.32 -24.63 -0.49
N THR A 572 13.17 -23.42 -1.05
CA THR A 572 14.24 -22.41 -1.00
C THR A 572 14.23 -21.69 0.35
N PRO A 573 15.39 -21.49 0.99
CA PRO A 573 15.50 -20.65 2.19
C PRO A 573 15.54 -19.16 1.84
N LEU A 574 15.75 -18.80 0.57
CA LEU A 574 15.78 -17.41 0.10
C LEU A 574 14.36 -16.87 -0.09
N LEU A 575 14.13 -15.66 0.43
CA LEU A 575 12.88 -14.91 0.23
C LEU A 575 12.62 -14.66 -1.27
N ALA A 576 11.40 -14.91 -1.72
CA ALA A 576 10.91 -14.56 -3.04
C ALA A 576 10.80 -13.03 -3.19
N LEU A 577 11.31 -12.51 -4.30
CA LEU A 577 11.23 -11.07 -4.62
C LEU A 577 10.35 -10.86 -5.85
N PRO A 578 9.64 -9.72 -5.96
CA PRO A 578 8.91 -9.37 -7.17
C PRO A 578 9.84 -9.36 -8.39
N ASP A 579 9.49 -10.11 -9.43
CA ASP A 579 10.30 -10.26 -10.65
C ASP A 579 9.47 -10.08 -11.94
N SER A 580 8.14 -10.08 -11.84
CA SER A 580 7.25 -9.76 -12.96
C SER A 580 7.32 -8.28 -13.33
N LYS A 581 7.29 -8.01 -14.63
CA LYS A 581 7.27 -6.68 -15.26
C LYS A 581 5.87 -6.37 -15.82
N PRO A 582 5.56 -5.10 -16.12
CA PRO A 582 4.34 -4.74 -16.83
C PRO A 582 4.18 -5.50 -18.15
N GLN A 583 2.94 -5.76 -18.56
CA GLN A 583 2.60 -6.46 -19.81
C GLN A 583 3.18 -7.88 -19.90
N GLN A 584 3.29 -8.55 -18.75
CA GLN A 584 3.62 -9.96 -18.69
C GLN A 584 2.40 -10.81 -18.38
N TYR A 585 2.52 -12.08 -18.72
CA TYR A 585 1.62 -13.13 -18.25
C TYR A 585 2.46 -14.34 -17.88
N LEU A 586 1.91 -15.26 -17.09
CA LEU A 586 2.51 -16.57 -16.86
C LEU A 586 1.53 -17.67 -17.17
N ASN A 587 2.04 -18.87 -17.39
CA ASN A 587 1.25 -20.08 -17.49
C ASN A 587 1.48 -20.94 -16.26
N PHE A 588 0.40 -21.40 -15.62
CA PHE A 588 0.53 -22.49 -14.66
C PHE A 588 1.08 -23.73 -15.38
N ALA A 589 2.09 -24.37 -14.81
CA ALA A 589 2.80 -25.48 -15.43
C ALA A 589 3.31 -26.48 -14.38
N PRO A 590 3.67 -27.71 -14.78
CA PRO A 590 4.37 -28.63 -13.90
C PRO A 590 5.69 -28.04 -13.39
N SER A 591 6.10 -28.43 -12.19
CA SER A 591 7.44 -28.23 -11.65
C SER A 591 8.50 -28.93 -12.54
N ASP A 592 9.76 -28.60 -12.29
CA ASP A 592 10.86 -29.20 -13.03
C ASP A 592 10.93 -30.74 -12.87
N ARG A 593 11.25 -31.43 -13.97
CA ARG A 593 11.35 -32.90 -13.99
C ARG A 593 12.50 -33.40 -13.12
N LYS A 594 13.68 -32.77 -13.23
CA LYS A 594 14.86 -33.21 -12.49
C LYS A 594 14.70 -32.97 -10.99
N LYS A 595 14.17 -31.82 -10.59
CA LYS A 595 14.03 -31.46 -9.17
C LYS A 595 12.83 -32.09 -8.48
N ASP A 596 11.72 -32.29 -9.19
CA ASP A 596 10.45 -32.65 -8.56
C ASP A 596 9.65 -33.74 -9.29
N ALA A 597 10.25 -34.40 -10.30
CA ALA A 597 9.56 -35.32 -11.20
C ALA A 597 8.30 -34.72 -11.83
N ALA A 598 8.26 -33.38 -11.96
CA ALA A 598 7.14 -32.60 -12.43
C ALA A 598 5.81 -32.83 -11.68
N GLN A 599 5.84 -33.05 -10.38
CA GLN A 599 4.67 -33.51 -9.62
C GLN A 599 3.81 -32.41 -8.98
N ASN A 600 4.26 -31.15 -8.99
CA ASN A 600 3.45 -30.01 -8.53
C ASN A 600 3.10 -29.08 -9.69
N THR A 601 1.97 -28.38 -9.58
CA THR A 601 1.67 -27.23 -10.44
C THR A 601 2.19 -25.95 -9.81
N ILE A 602 2.90 -25.17 -10.62
CA ILE A 602 3.65 -23.96 -10.27
C ILE A 602 3.15 -22.82 -11.17
N PRO A 603 3.18 -21.55 -10.71
CA PRO A 603 3.53 -21.07 -9.36
C PRO A 603 2.52 -21.49 -8.30
N PHE A 604 2.93 -21.42 -7.03
CA PHE A 604 1.98 -21.48 -5.90
C PHE A 604 1.25 -20.13 -5.77
N LEU A 605 0.22 -20.06 -4.95
CA LEU A 605 -0.52 -18.82 -4.68
C LEU A 605 -0.19 -18.34 -3.27
N ASP A 606 0.24 -17.09 -3.12
CA ASP A 606 0.33 -16.41 -1.84
C ASP A 606 -1.08 -15.98 -1.41
N ILE A 607 -1.52 -16.42 -0.24
CA ILE A 607 -2.88 -16.19 0.28
C ILE A 607 -2.88 -15.30 1.53
N GLN A 608 -1.73 -14.71 1.88
CA GLN A 608 -1.62 -13.78 3.00
C GLN A 608 -2.48 -12.53 2.76
N SER A 609 -2.94 -11.90 3.85
CA SER A 609 -3.66 -10.63 3.76
C SER A 609 -2.72 -9.50 3.37
N VAL A 610 -3.13 -8.75 2.35
CA VAL A 610 -2.55 -7.45 2.00
C VAL A 610 -3.53 -6.39 2.49
N GLU A 611 -3.17 -5.67 3.53
CA GLU A 611 -3.99 -4.63 4.16
C GLU A 611 -3.06 -3.56 4.73
N SER A 612 -3.53 -2.32 4.82
CA SER A 612 -2.78 -1.24 5.47
C SER A 612 -3.20 -1.11 6.94
N ASN A 613 -2.29 -0.65 7.79
CA ASN A 613 -2.56 -0.31 9.18
C ASN A 613 -1.79 0.96 9.59
N PRO A 614 -2.47 2.10 9.83
CA PRO A 614 -3.92 2.29 9.74
C PRO A 614 -4.49 2.03 8.33
N PRO A 615 -5.77 1.63 8.22
CA PRO A 615 -6.51 1.50 6.97
C PRO A 615 -6.55 2.81 6.20
N VAL A 616 -6.30 2.72 4.91
CA VAL A 616 -6.24 3.88 4.01
C VAL A 616 -7.05 3.60 2.74
N PRO A 617 -7.47 4.65 2.02
CA PRO A 617 -8.09 4.49 0.72
C PRO A 617 -7.12 3.87 -0.28
N ILE A 618 -7.65 2.96 -1.09
CA ILE A 618 -6.91 2.24 -2.11
C ILE A 618 -7.31 2.76 -3.48
N ALA A 619 -6.34 3.10 -4.32
CA ALA A 619 -6.54 3.59 -5.70
C ALA A 619 -6.35 2.49 -6.75
N GLY A 620 -5.93 1.29 -6.35
CA GLY A 620 -5.73 0.19 -7.27
C GLY A 620 -5.40 -1.14 -6.62
N ALA A 621 -5.42 -2.19 -7.43
CA ALA A 621 -4.96 -3.53 -7.04
C ALA A 621 -4.18 -4.16 -8.19
N GLY A 622 -3.31 -5.10 -7.85
CA GLY A 622 -2.51 -5.81 -8.83
C GLY A 622 -2.27 -7.27 -8.49
N ILE A 623 -1.89 -8.03 -9.51
CA ILE A 623 -1.45 -9.42 -9.42
C ILE A 623 -0.07 -9.50 -10.04
N PHE A 624 0.85 -10.12 -9.32
CA PHE A 624 2.26 -10.17 -9.71
C PHE A 624 2.87 -11.51 -9.34
N HIS A 625 4.02 -11.81 -9.93
CA HIS A 625 4.83 -12.95 -9.54
C HIS A 625 6.00 -12.49 -8.67
N LYS A 626 6.31 -13.27 -7.64
CA LYS A 626 7.55 -13.16 -6.88
C LYS A 626 8.25 -14.50 -6.82
N GLY A 627 9.57 -14.50 -7.03
CA GLY A 627 10.35 -15.72 -7.10
C GLY A 627 11.86 -15.50 -6.96
N ARG A 628 12.59 -16.58 -7.21
CA ARG A 628 14.05 -16.62 -7.35
C ARG A 628 14.39 -17.53 -8.52
N SER A 629 15.59 -17.38 -9.06
CA SER A 629 16.10 -18.30 -10.07
C SER A 629 15.96 -19.75 -9.59
N ALA A 630 15.52 -20.64 -10.49
CA ALA A 630 15.33 -22.06 -10.21
C ALA A 630 14.24 -22.41 -9.17
N SER A 631 13.43 -21.43 -8.75
CA SER A 631 12.24 -21.60 -7.91
C SER A 631 10.98 -21.31 -8.72
N GLY A 632 9.91 -22.02 -8.43
CA GLY A 632 8.61 -21.82 -9.03
C GLY A 632 7.85 -20.58 -8.56
N GLY A 633 8.31 -19.94 -7.47
CA GLY A 633 7.73 -18.71 -6.95
C GLY A 633 6.24 -18.77 -6.57
N TYR A 634 5.69 -17.57 -6.35
CA TYR A 634 4.31 -17.35 -5.96
C TYR A 634 3.66 -16.30 -6.86
N VAL A 635 2.38 -16.53 -7.20
CA VAL A 635 1.47 -15.46 -7.61
C VAL A 635 0.91 -14.83 -6.35
N ALA A 636 1.03 -13.51 -6.25
CA ALA A 636 0.58 -12.73 -5.10
C ALA A 636 -0.28 -11.54 -5.55
N MET A 637 -1.12 -11.06 -4.63
CA MET A 637 -1.86 -9.81 -4.80
C MET A 637 -1.08 -8.66 -4.18
N ARG A 638 -1.34 -7.44 -4.67
CA ARG A 638 -0.90 -6.20 -4.04
C ARG A 638 -1.96 -5.12 -4.14
N LEU A 639 -1.89 -4.15 -3.23
CA LEU A 639 -2.71 -2.95 -3.25
C LEU A 639 -1.86 -1.75 -3.65
N ILE A 640 -2.50 -0.76 -4.26
CA ILE A 640 -1.90 0.54 -4.55
C ILE A 640 -2.68 1.59 -3.76
N THR A 641 -2.00 2.24 -2.84
CA THR A 641 -2.60 3.27 -1.97
C THR A 641 -2.98 4.52 -2.75
N TYR A 642 -3.97 5.26 -2.24
CA TYR A 642 -4.37 6.54 -2.84
C TYR A 642 -3.24 7.58 -2.76
N ASP A 643 -3.09 8.36 -3.84
CA ASP A 643 -2.06 9.39 -3.95
C ASP A 643 -2.49 10.70 -3.27
N PHE A 644 -2.05 10.89 -2.03
CA PHE A 644 -2.36 12.09 -1.24
C PHE A 644 -1.61 13.34 -1.74
N SER A 645 -0.58 13.21 -2.59
CA SER A 645 0.20 14.36 -3.07
C SER A 645 -0.63 15.36 -3.88
N LYS A 646 -1.77 14.91 -4.42
CA LYS A 646 -2.72 15.74 -5.17
C LYS A 646 -3.40 16.80 -4.31
N HIS A 647 -3.55 16.53 -3.02
CA HIS A 647 -4.17 17.43 -2.04
C HIS A 647 -3.17 18.34 -1.34
N LEU A 648 -1.87 18.12 -1.57
CA LEU A 648 -0.79 19.03 -1.19
C LEU A 648 -0.74 20.22 -2.18
N GLN A 649 -1.65 21.17 -1.99
CA GLN A 649 -1.67 22.45 -2.70
C GLN A 649 -1.78 23.60 -1.70
N VAL A 650 -0.94 24.61 -1.90
CA VAL A 650 -1.04 25.89 -1.19
C VAL A 650 -1.15 26.98 -2.24
N ASP A 651 -2.27 27.69 -2.22
CA ASP A 651 -2.36 29.01 -2.83
C ASP A 651 -1.61 29.97 -1.91
N LEU A 652 -0.28 29.93 -1.96
CA LEU A 652 0.51 31.05 -1.45
C LEU A 652 0.33 32.15 -2.47
N SER A 653 -0.22 33.29 -2.05
CA SER A 653 -0.31 34.49 -2.89
C SER A 653 1.02 34.68 -3.64
N PRO A 654 0.99 34.80 -4.98
CA PRO A 654 2.21 34.87 -5.75
C PRO A 654 2.97 36.13 -5.36
N THR A 655 4.11 35.98 -4.70
CA THR A 655 5.15 37.00 -4.79
C THR A 655 5.70 36.92 -6.20
N ASP A 656 5.56 38.03 -6.93
CA ASP A 656 5.99 38.18 -8.32
C ASP A 656 7.37 37.53 -8.53
N THR A 657 7.38 36.37 -9.18
CA THR A 657 8.61 35.70 -9.58
C THR A 657 9.23 36.50 -10.71
N VAL A 658 10.37 37.11 -10.43
CA VAL A 658 11.25 37.69 -11.44
C VAL A 658 11.85 36.56 -12.29
N ILE A 659 11.28 36.42 -13.49
CA ILE A 659 11.91 36.04 -14.77
C ILE A 659 12.45 34.60 -14.91
N ASP A 660 11.73 33.82 -15.70
CA ASP A 660 12.19 32.66 -16.46
C ASP A 660 13.44 32.98 -17.31
N ALA A 661 14.47 32.15 -17.20
CA ALA A 661 15.46 31.98 -18.26
C ALA A 661 15.53 30.48 -18.64
N PRO A 662 15.29 30.12 -19.92
CA PRO A 662 15.34 28.73 -20.37
C PRO A 662 16.79 28.28 -20.54
N ASN A 663 17.20 27.25 -19.79
CA ASN A 663 18.44 26.53 -20.04
C ASN A 663 18.24 25.55 -21.21
N GLU A 664 18.66 25.96 -22.41
CA GLU A 664 18.98 25.05 -23.49
C GLU A 664 20.24 24.24 -23.12
N ILE A 665 20.09 22.95 -22.87
CA ILE A 665 21.21 22.01 -22.80
C ILE A 665 21.43 21.46 -24.21
N ARG A 666 22.52 21.89 -24.86
CA ARG A 666 23.06 21.24 -26.06
C ARG A 666 23.82 19.98 -25.63
N ALA A 667 23.43 18.84 -26.19
CA ALA A 667 24.19 17.60 -26.12
C ALA A 667 25.48 17.70 -26.96
N ILE A 668 26.59 17.22 -26.40
CA ILE A 668 27.75 16.71 -27.13
C ILE A 668 27.82 15.22 -26.83
#